data_AF-A0A7S2A553-F1
#
_entry.id   AF-A0A7S2A553-F1
#
_cell.length_a   1.000
_cell.length_b   1.000
_cell.length_c   1.000
_cell.angle_alpha   90.00
_cell.angle_beta   90.00
_cell.angle_gamma   90.00
#
_symmetry.space_group_name_H-M   'P 1'
#
loop_
_entity.id
_entity.type
_entity.pdbx_description
1 polymer ?
#
loop_
_entity_poly.entity_id
_entity_poly.type
_entity_poly.pdbx_seq_one_letter_code
_entity_poly.pdbx_strand_id
1 'polypeptide(L)'
;VLTYHKSQRISPSGVDNNGDSPLHLAIKSRASHYIIECLVKSDPGLQMTQLLSLCDAQNNLPLHTALIMQDPILSTNVILTIIDAAPFSITVPGSDGRLPILQALEQGHSPDVIRRLLEGDMPIELGIQQSTLSSLSSDERQVFPRVHSFSWWHVAVGGGDKYLQMIHEFLSSSATQPQVIALLKHVGPDGVLSVQKAVSDKSRDMFCSLLWCMDRYQLIVDTEDAPCRKSTKDYTVYNAWDFGIQSNGREKRREWLESHSSGLHSNWSSYPVEVGKADRNEGEDENGVEVFLTEKSLEKRKVILQCYDHEEAFIAEIKVRKIHKISSIYTESIFSTHYKIRCPAMSLDENYLFHCIAFEVPDHTLARVFQLTASASRSPKWISKCRIVLKQIACAIRHLHDQGLVHGDIDPSNIAKYGNSWKLSKVGTVTPIGLPMRGVLRPCVPPESISDSCGASSQCSRVHVSSASSVMSTSTSTSRVTFAEEDLLLDDDTCDPSVAGSRRLTRTPSRSSLASSKWDVMSEKESVLLGDDDAILRFAPELCNASPSWDVWSFGLLMVQLLVGRTTVLPNFEKATDAHMKNLSSYGKSNLKKIYKQVQVIGGREAADLVGRVLRPDPERRPTMHRVLQHAYFDEDSELKSFVSANVQQDPNLPKDTKVKK
;
A
#
# COMPACT_ATOMS: atom_id res chain seq x y z
N VAL A 1 -37.92 7.01 42.86
CA VAL A 1 -38.03 8.39 42.33
C VAL A 1 -39.10 8.49 41.25
N LEU A 2 -38.97 7.85 40.08
CA LEU A 2 -39.91 8.08 38.97
C LEU A 2 -41.37 7.62 39.20
N THR A 3 -41.62 6.61 40.04
CA THR A 3 -42.98 6.30 40.53
C THR A 3 -43.62 7.47 41.29
N TYR A 4 -42.82 8.26 42.02
CA TYR A 4 -43.26 9.46 42.73
C TYR A 4 -43.48 10.64 41.75
N HIS A 5 -42.61 10.84 40.75
CA HIS A 5 -42.88 11.85 39.71
C HIS A 5 -44.15 11.52 38.90
N LYS A 6 -44.35 10.25 38.53
CA LYS A 6 -45.55 9.78 37.82
C LYS A 6 -46.81 9.90 38.70
N SER A 7 -46.74 9.69 40.02
CA SER A 7 -47.88 9.96 40.92
C SER A 7 -48.15 11.45 41.14
N GLN A 8 -47.11 12.30 41.14
CA GLN A 8 -47.22 13.76 41.27
C GLN A 8 -47.51 14.49 39.93
N ARG A 9 -47.64 13.76 38.82
CA ARG A 9 -47.81 14.30 37.44
C ARG A 9 -46.68 15.26 37.00
N ILE A 10 -45.51 15.19 37.61
CA ILE A 10 -44.36 16.04 37.25
C ILE A 10 -43.74 15.49 35.96
N SER A 11 -43.76 16.27 34.88
CA SER A 11 -43.08 15.93 33.63
C SER A 11 -41.56 15.82 33.89
N PRO A 12 -40.88 14.75 33.45
CA PRO A 12 -39.43 14.63 33.61
C PRO A 12 -38.66 15.70 32.82
N SER A 13 -39.27 16.23 31.75
CA SER A 13 -38.73 17.33 30.93
C SER A 13 -39.07 18.73 31.47
N GLY A 14 -39.70 18.85 32.64
CA GLY A 14 -40.02 20.13 33.27
C GLY A 14 -38.78 20.77 33.90
N VAL A 15 -38.37 21.91 33.38
CA VAL A 15 -37.33 22.76 33.99
C VAL A 15 -37.90 23.63 35.12
N ASP A 16 -37.05 24.03 36.06
CA ASP A 16 -37.40 24.99 37.12
C ASP A 16 -37.30 26.46 36.65
N ASN A 17 -37.48 27.40 37.57
CA ASN A 17 -37.39 28.85 37.28
C ASN A 17 -35.97 29.31 36.89
N ASN A 18 -34.95 28.49 37.10
CA ASN A 18 -33.55 28.72 36.72
C ASN A 18 -33.18 27.93 35.44
N GLY A 19 -34.16 27.34 34.74
CA GLY A 19 -33.94 26.48 33.58
C GLY A 19 -33.38 25.09 33.92
N ASP A 20 -33.20 24.75 35.19
CA ASP A 20 -32.59 23.48 35.57
C ASP A 20 -33.58 22.32 35.40
N SER A 21 -33.20 21.34 34.58
CA SER A 21 -33.94 20.07 34.51
C SER A 21 -33.72 19.22 35.78
N PRO A 22 -34.56 18.21 36.06
CA PRO A 22 -34.41 17.38 37.27
C PRO A 22 -33.04 16.68 37.37
N LEU A 23 -32.36 16.44 36.24
CA LEU A 23 -31.01 15.91 36.21
C LEU A 23 -29.96 16.98 36.55
N HIS A 24 -30.10 18.22 36.07
CA HIS A 24 -29.24 19.32 36.50
C HIS A 24 -29.35 19.56 38.01
N LEU A 25 -30.58 19.59 38.55
CA LEU A 25 -30.81 19.71 39.98
C LEU A 25 -30.15 18.56 40.77
N ALA A 26 -30.28 17.30 40.29
CA ALA A 26 -29.66 16.15 40.95
C ALA A 26 -28.12 16.18 40.89
N ILE A 27 -27.52 16.71 39.82
CA ILE A 27 -26.06 16.92 39.69
C ILE A 27 -25.62 18.05 40.62
N LYS A 28 -26.26 19.23 40.53
CA LYS A 28 -25.99 20.42 41.35
C LYS A 28 -26.17 20.13 42.85
N SER A 29 -27.11 19.26 43.23
CA SER A 29 -27.34 18.80 44.61
C SER A 29 -26.45 17.61 45.04
N ARG A 30 -25.53 17.13 44.20
CA ARG A 30 -24.67 15.96 44.45
C ARG A 30 -25.42 14.70 44.88
N ALA A 31 -26.51 14.39 44.19
CA ALA A 31 -27.25 13.14 44.39
C ALA A 31 -26.35 11.91 44.17
N SER A 32 -26.62 10.82 44.88
CA SER A 32 -25.81 9.59 44.77
C SER A 32 -25.88 8.99 43.36
N HIS A 33 -24.83 8.27 42.97
CA HIS A 33 -24.75 7.58 41.66
C HIS A 33 -26.00 6.74 41.35
N TYR A 34 -26.55 6.03 42.33
CA TYR A 34 -27.81 5.29 42.20
C TYR A 34 -29.02 6.17 41.85
N ILE A 35 -29.11 7.40 42.38
CA ILE A 35 -30.20 8.33 42.06
C ILE A 35 -30.04 8.86 40.63
N ILE A 36 -28.82 9.22 40.21
CA ILE A 36 -28.54 9.66 38.84
C ILE A 36 -28.82 8.52 37.85
N GLU A 37 -28.35 7.31 38.14
CA GLU A 37 -28.66 6.10 37.38
C GLU A 37 -30.18 5.84 37.28
N CYS A 38 -30.91 6.00 38.38
CA CYS A 38 -32.38 5.88 38.45
C CYS A 38 -33.17 7.10 37.94
N LEU A 39 -32.48 8.10 37.37
CA LEU A 39 -33.07 9.16 36.53
C LEU A 39 -32.74 8.92 35.05
N VAL A 40 -31.59 8.30 34.76
CA VAL A 40 -31.00 8.15 33.42
C VAL A 40 -31.36 6.82 32.74
N LYS A 41 -31.38 5.68 33.45
CA LYS A 41 -31.64 4.35 32.85
C LYS A 41 -33.11 3.94 32.81
N SER A 42 -34.01 4.88 33.13
CA SER A 42 -35.29 4.56 33.78
C SER A 42 -36.56 4.90 32.98
N ASP A 43 -36.42 5.35 31.73
CA ASP A 43 -37.52 5.33 30.75
C ASP A 43 -36.92 5.11 29.33
N PRO A 44 -37.08 3.93 28.71
CA PRO A 44 -36.37 3.54 27.48
C PRO A 44 -37.05 4.08 26.21
N GLY A 45 -37.27 5.39 26.14
CA GLY A 45 -38.03 6.03 25.06
C GLY A 45 -37.60 7.45 24.72
N LEU A 46 -38.23 8.02 23.67
CA LEU A 46 -37.90 9.32 23.04
C LEU A 46 -37.80 10.52 23.99
N GLN A 47 -38.42 10.47 25.19
CA GLN A 47 -38.31 11.54 26.19
C GLN A 47 -36.92 11.59 26.87
N MET A 48 -36.14 10.50 26.84
CA MET A 48 -34.82 10.46 27.48
C MET A 48 -33.81 11.35 26.73
N THR A 49 -33.77 11.27 25.40
CA THR A 49 -32.95 12.17 24.57
C THR A 49 -33.33 13.63 24.81
N GLN A 50 -34.64 13.93 24.90
CA GLN A 50 -35.11 15.28 25.21
C GLN A 50 -34.56 15.78 26.56
N LEU A 51 -34.67 14.99 27.62
CA LEU A 51 -34.18 15.36 28.96
C LEU A 51 -32.66 15.60 29.01
N LEU A 52 -31.89 14.81 28.26
CA LEU A 52 -30.43 14.93 28.17
C LEU A 52 -29.97 16.04 27.21
N SER A 53 -30.83 16.47 26.29
CA SER A 53 -30.62 17.63 25.40
C SER A 53 -31.19 18.94 25.94
N LEU A 54 -31.81 18.96 27.12
CA LEU A 54 -32.14 20.20 27.82
C LEU A 54 -30.84 20.87 28.29
N CYS A 55 -30.75 22.19 28.11
CA CYS A 55 -29.73 23.01 28.76
C CYS A 55 -30.31 23.70 30.01
N ASP A 56 -29.46 24.05 30.98
CA ASP A 56 -29.79 25.03 32.02
C ASP A 56 -29.84 26.48 31.48
N ALA A 57 -30.21 27.46 32.32
CA ALA A 57 -30.26 28.87 31.91
C ALA A 57 -28.87 29.51 31.62
N GLN A 58 -27.76 28.76 31.73
CA GLN A 58 -26.46 29.19 31.24
C GLN A 58 -26.18 28.62 29.83
N ASN A 59 -27.11 27.84 29.26
CA ASN A 59 -26.93 27.04 28.05
C ASN A 59 -25.91 25.89 28.22
N ASN A 60 -25.80 25.31 29.43
CA ASN A 60 -25.00 24.12 29.68
C ASN A 60 -25.86 22.86 29.69
N LEU A 61 -25.35 21.78 29.08
CA LEU A 61 -25.92 20.43 29.16
C LEU A 61 -25.54 19.76 30.50
N PRO A 62 -26.24 18.68 30.92
CA PRO A 62 -25.91 17.96 32.16
C PRO A 62 -24.45 17.50 32.25
N LEU A 63 -23.84 17.14 31.12
CA LEU A 63 -22.41 16.79 31.05
C LEU A 63 -21.50 17.99 31.37
N HIS A 64 -21.81 19.17 30.86
CA HIS A 64 -21.04 20.40 31.16
C HIS A 64 -21.14 20.72 32.65
N THR A 65 -22.34 20.72 33.23
CA THR A 65 -22.54 20.94 34.67
C THR A 65 -21.75 19.94 35.51
N ALA A 66 -21.79 18.65 35.16
CA ALA A 66 -21.03 17.60 35.86
C ALA A 66 -19.51 17.78 35.76
N LEU A 67 -19.01 18.27 34.62
CA LEU A 67 -17.59 18.56 34.37
C LEU A 67 -17.13 19.93 34.88
N ILE A 68 -18.04 20.80 35.35
CA ILE A 68 -17.72 22.11 35.93
C ILE A 68 -17.56 22.03 37.47
N MET A 69 -18.21 21.09 38.15
CA MET A 69 -18.26 21.01 39.62
C MET A 69 -16.97 20.47 40.27
N GLN A 70 -16.20 21.35 40.93
CA GLN A 70 -14.88 21.02 41.50
C GLN A 70 -14.80 20.76 43.02
N ASP A 71 -15.68 21.34 43.86
CA ASP A 71 -15.48 21.32 45.33
C ASP A 71 -16.63 20.64 46.11
N PRO A 72 -16.55 19.33 46.41
CA PRO A 72 -15.61 18.37 45.85
C PRO A 72 -15.98 17.96 44.41
N ILE A 73 -14.99 17.39 43.69
CA ILE A 73 -15.13 16.86 42.33
C ILE A 73 -16.21 15.77 42.33
N LEU A 74 -17.08 15.79 41.31
CA LEU A 74 -18.14 14.80 41.15
C LEU A 74 -17.54 13.39 40.93
N SER A 75 -18.16 12.36 41.52
CA SER A 75 -17.66 10.98 41.40
C SER A 75 -17.59 10.52 39.95
N THR A 76 -16.46 9.93 39.54
CA THR A 76 -16.20 9.34 38.21
C THR A 76 -17.41 8.56 37.65
N ASN A 77 -18.02 7.70 38.47
CA ASN A 77 -19.13 6.85 38.06
C ASN A 77 -20.39 7.64 37.68
N VAL A 78 -20.59 8.83 38.28
CA VAL A 78 -21.69 9.74 37.91
C VAL A 78 -21.43 10.36 36.54
N ILE A 79 -20.20 10.86 36.32
CA ILE A 79 -19.81 11.47 35.04
C ILE A 79 -19.90 10.44 33.91
N LEU A 80 -19.36 9.23 34.11
CA LEU A 80 -19.44 8.14 33.13
C LEU A 80 -20.89 7.76 32.80
N THR A 81 -21.78 7.68 33.80
CA THR A 81 -23.22 7.39 33.57
C THR A 81 -23.90 8.44 32.68
N ILE A 82 -23.50 9.71 32.80
CA ILE A 82 -24.03 10.81 31.97
C ILE A 82 -23.47 10.71 30.54
N ILE A 83 -22.17 10.41 30.39
CA ILE A 83 -21.53 10.23 29.06
C ILE A 83 -22.14 9.03 28.32
N ASP A 84 -22.36 7.90 29.00
CA ASP A 84 -22.93 6.69 28.41
C ASP A 84 -24.37 6.89 27.90
N ALA A 85 -25.16 7.74 28.57
CA ALA A 85 -26.53 8.03 28.18
C ALA A 85 -26.67 9.20 27.19
N ALA A 86 -25.73 10.15 27.20
CA ALA A 86 -25.69 11.28 26.27
C ALA A 86 -24.38 11.36 25.45
N PRO A 87 -23.98 10.33 24.66
CA PRO A 87 -22.75 10.39 23.87
C PRO A 87 -22.69 11.57 22.88
N PHE A 88 -23.84 12.06 22.42
CA PHE A 88 -23.93 13.25 21.56
C PHE A 88 -23.44 14.54 22.23
N SER A 89 -23.46 14.61 23.57
CA SER A 89 -23.06 15.82 24.31
C SER A 89 -21.54 16.01 24.37
N ILE A 90 -20.75 14.99 24.02
CA ILE A 90 -19.27 15.01 24.03
C ILE A 90 -18.71 16.06 23.05
N THR A 91 -19.39 16.28 21.92
CA THR A 91 -18.94 17.16 20.83
C THR A 91 -19.62 18.53 20.83
N VAL A 92 -20.56 18.77 21.74
CA VAL A 92 -21.29 20.05 21.89
C VAL A 92 -20.48 20.96 22.83
N PRO A 93 -20.17 22.21 22.45
CA PRO A 93 -19.51 23.15 23.35
C PRO A 93 -20.46 23.67 24.44
N GLY A 94 -19.91 24.02 25.60
CA GLY A 94 -20.61 24.63 26.72
C GLY A 94 -20.86 26.13 26.57
N SER A 95 -21.36 26.75 27.65
CA SER A 95 -21.72 28.18 27.71
C SER A 95 -20.59 29.15 27.39
N ASP A 96 -19.35 28.70 27.57
CA ASP A 96 -18.10 29.42 27.31
C ASP A 96 -17.49 29.12 25.92
N GLY A 97 -18.17 28.31 25.10
CA GLY A 97 -17.70 27.86 23.79
C GLY A 97 -16.66 26.73 23.86
N ARG A 98 -16.34 26.18 25.04
CA ARG A 98 -15.35 25.10 25.19
C ARG A 98 -16.00 23.72 25.10
N LEU A 99 -15.23 22.76 24.61
CA LEU A 99 -15.67 21.36 24.54
C LEU A 99 -15.54 20.66 25.92
N PRO A 100 -16.40 19.66 26.22
CA PRO A 100 -16.32 18.83 27.43
C PRO A 100 -14.91 18.31 27.74
N ILE A 101 -14.17 17.90 26.70
CA ILE A 101 -12.80 17.39 26.86
C ILE A 101 -11.83 18.46 27.37
N LEU A 102 -11.96 19.73 26.95
CA LEU A 102 -11.10 20.82 27.42
C LEU A 102 -11.36 21.11 28.89
N GLN A 103 -12.64 21.14 29.29
CA GLN A 103 -13.02 21.30 30.69
C GLN A 103 -12.50 20.14 31.55
N ALA A 104 -12.64 18.90 31.06
CA ALA A 104 -12.17 17.71 31.76
C ALA A 104 -10.63 17.70 31.94
N LEU A 105 -9.90 18.19 30.93
CA LEU A 105 -8.43 18.33 30.96
C LEU A 105 -7.98 19.46 31.91
N GLU A 106 -8.55 20.67 31.81
CA GLU A 106 -8.21 21.81 32.68
C GLU A 106 -8.50 21.53 34.15
N GLN A 107 -9.66 20.93 34.46
CA GLN A 107 -10.01 20.56 35.82
C GLN A 107 -9.29 19.29 36.32
N GLY A 108 -8.61 18.57 35.43
CA GLY A 108 -7.77 17.44 35.81
C GLY A 108 -8.52 16.17 36.22
N HIS A 109 -9.67 15.87 35.60
CA HIS A 109 -10.50 14.69 35.89
C HIS A 109 -9.77 13.34 35.73
N SER A 110 -10.42 12.26 36.17
CA SER A 110 -9.84 10.91 36.17
C SER A 110 -9.59 10.39 34.74
N PRO A 111 -8.58 9.52 34.53
CA PRO A 111 -8.24 9.00 33.20
C PRO A 111 -9.42 8.32 32.48
N ASP A 112 -10.33 7.67 33.22
CA ASP A 112 -11.52 7.00 32.68
C ASP A 112 -12.49 7.98 32.01
N VAL A 113 -12.66 9.18 32.60
CA VAL A 113 -13.49 10.24 32.02
C VAL A 113 -12.85 10.75 30.74
N ILE A 114 -11.54 11.03 30.76
CA ILE A 114 -10.80 11.49 29.57
C ILE A 114 -10.86 10.44 28.45
N ARG A 115 -10.68 9.15 28.79
CA ARG A 115 -10.80 8.03 27.86
C ARG A 115 -12.21 7.95 27.25
N ARG A 116 -13.25 7.97 28.07
CA ARG A 116 -14.64 7.79 27.61
C ARG A 116 -15.13 8.96 26.75
N LEU A 117 -14.71 10.19 27.07
CA LEU A 117 -14.91 11.35 26.20
C LEU A 117 -14.14 11.19 24.87
N LEU A 118 -12.89 10.74 24.92
CA LEU A 118 -12.05 10.55 23.74
C LEU A 118 -12.63 9.50 22.76
N GLU A 119 -13.09 8.35 23.27
CA GLU A 119 -13.74 7.29 22.48
C GLU A 119 -14.94 7.81 21.65
N GLY A 120 -15.70 8.76 22.23
CA GLY A 120 -16.82 9.41 21.55
C GLY A 120 -16.40 10.25 20.35
N ASP A 121 -15.28 10.97 20.44
CA ASP A 121 -14.82 11.98 19.48
C ASP A 121 -13.45 11.64 18.84
N MET A 122 -13.21 10.36 18.55
CA MET A 122 -12.03 9.96 17.77
C MET A 122 -12.16 10.41 16.30
N PRO A 123 -11.09 10.95 15.69
CA PRO A 123 -11.06 11.38 14.29
C PRO A 123 -11.08 10.21 13.29
N ILE A 124 -10.89 8.98 13.77
CA ILE A 124 -10.93 7.75 12.97
C ILE A 124 -11.70 6.68 13.73
N GLU A 125 -12.15 5.65 13.02
CA GLU A 125 -12.67 4.44 13.65
C GLU A 125 -11.54 3.56 14.21
N LEU A 126 -11.76 3.03 15.41
CA LEU A 126 -10.85 2.15 16.15
C LEU A 126 -11.52 0.79 16.39
N GLY A 127 -10.71 -0.26 16.55
CA GLY A 127 -11.17 -1.65 16.51
C GLY A 127 -11.45 -2.16 15.09
N ILE A 128 -11.87 -3.43 14.99
CA ILE A 128 -12.42 -4.06 13.79
C ILE A 128 -13.89 -4.37 14.09
N GLN A 129 -14.85 -3.86 13.30
CA GLN A 129 -16.24 -4.28 13.42
C GLN A 129 -16.43 -5.69 12.82
N GLN A 130 -16.39 -6.73 13.68
CA GLN A 130 -16.49 -8.15 13.28
C GLN A 130 -17.88 -8.60 12.76
N SER A 131 -18.75 -7.70 12.30
CA SER A 131 -20.15 -7.99 11.96
C SER A 131 -20.41 -8.39 10.50
N THR A 132 -19.46 -8.21 9.59
CA THR A 132 -19.59 -8.58 8.14
C THR A 132 -18.38 -9.34 7.58
N LEU A 133 -17.52 -9.89 8.45
CA LEU A 133 -16.27 -10.55 8.10
C LEU A 133 -16.49 -11.97 7.55
N SER A 134 -16.72 -12.08 6.23
CA SER A 134 -16.68 -13.37 5.50
C SER A 134 -16.33 -13.29 4.00
N SER A 135 -16.21 -12.09 3.41
CA SER A 135 -16.10 -11.94 1.93
C SER A 135 -15.32 -10.70 1.43
N LEU A 136 -14.45 -10.09 2.24
CA LEU A 136 -13.76 -8.83 1.88
C LEU A 136 -12.24 -8.97 1.79
N SER A 137 -11.62 -8.03 1.08
CA SER A 137 -10.21 -8.08 0.64
C SER A 137 -9.33 -7.12 1.45
N SER A 138 -8.03 -7.08 1.13
CA SER A 138 -6.97 -6.25 1.74
C SER A 138 -7.22 -4.72 1.80
N ASP A 139 -8.36 -4.24 1.29
CA ASP A 139 -8.87 -2.89 1.56
C ASP A 139 -9.33 -2.70 3.03
N GLU A 140 -9.50 -3.76 3.84
CA GLU A 140 -9.91 -3.68 5.26
C GLU A 140 -8.90 -2.94 6.18
N ARG A 141 -7.69 -2.62 5.71
CA ARG A 141 -6.75 -1.71 6.41
C ARG A 141 -7.01 -0.22 6.16
N GLN A 142 -8.07 0.13 5.44
CA GLN A 142 -8.44 1.51 5.17
C GLN A 142 -8.88 2.22 6.46
N VAL A 143 -8.09 3.18 6.92
CA VAL A 143 -8.42 3.96 8.12
C VAL A 143 -9.62 4.86 7.82
N PHE A 144 -10.79 4.51 8.37
CA PHE A 144 -12.02 5.25 8.17
C PHE A 144 -12.02 6.57 8.97
N PRO A 145 -12.05 7.75 8.32
CA PRO A 145 -12.12 9.02 9.02
C PRO A 145 -13.54 9.28 9.53
N ARG A 146 -13.64 9.89 10.72
CA ARG A 146 -14.89 10.29 11.35
C ARG A 146 -15.00 11.82 11.40
N VAL A 147 -16.23 12.35 11.33
CA VAL A 147 -16.49 13.74 11.72
C VAL A 147 -16.30 13.84 13.23
N HIS A 148 -15.50 14.81 13.68
CA HIS A 148 -15.06 14.95 15.06
C HIS A 148 -14.76 16.42 15.42
N SER A 149 -14.74 16.74 16.72
CA SER A 149 -14.49 18.06 17.30
C SER A 149 -13.07 18.21 17.88
N PHE A 150 -12.09 17.54 17.27
CA PHE A 150 -10.67 17.59 17.65
C PHE A 150 -10.33 17.15 19.10
N SER A 151 -11.15 16.34 19.78
CA SER A 151 -10.82 15.88 21.15
C SER A 151 -9.49 15.13 21.23
N TRP A 152 -9.15 14.32 20.22
CA TRP A 152 -7.84 13.68 20.09
C TRP A 152 -6.67 14.67 20.15
N TRP A 153 -6.77 15.81 19.45
CA TRP A 153 -5.75 16.86 19.48
C TRP A 153 -5.59 17.44 20.88
N HIS A 154 -6.71 17.78 21.53
CA HIS A 154 -6.70 18.36 22.86
C HIS A 154 -6.14 17.40 23.91
N VAL A 155 -6.40 16.08 23.80
CA VAL A 155 -5.80 15.08 24.70
C VAL A 155 -4.30 14.86 24.42
N ALA A 156 -3.91 14.66 23.16
CA ALA A 156 -2.53 14.31 22.79
C ALA A 156 -1.53 15.48 22.91
N VAL A 157 -2.00 16.71 22.68
CA VAL A 157 -1.18 17.94 22.68
C VAL A 157 -1.46 18.80 23.92
N GLY A 158 -2.74 19.07 24.21
CA GLY A 158 -3.15 19.98 25.29
C GLY A 158 -3.15 19.37 26.70
N GLY A 159 -3.38 18.05 26.81
CA GLY A 159 -3.41 17.33 28.09
C GLY A 159 -2.05 17.16 28.77
N GLY A 160 -0.96 17.52 28.09
CA GLY A 160 0.41 17.36 28.56
C GLY A 160 0.78 15.91 28.88
N ASP A 161 1.84 15.73 29.67
CA ASP A 161 2.35 14.39 30.01
C ASP A 161 1.42 13.58 30.95
N LYS A 162 0.36 14.20 31.52
CA LYS A 162 -0.44 13.63 32.61
C LYS A 162 -1.18 12.35 32.22
N TYR A 163 -1.63 12.25 30.97
CA TYR A 163 -2.51 11.15 30.51
C TYR A 163 -1.79 10.12 29.61
N LEU A 164 -0.46 10.17 29.53
CA LEU A 164 0.35 9.32 28.63
C LEU A 164 0.12 7.82 28.83
N GLN A 165 0.03 7.35 30.07
CA GLN A 165 -0.22 5.93 30.37
C GLN A 165 -1.59 5.49 29.82
N MET A 166 -2.65 6.28 30.06
CA MET A 166 -3.99 6.00 29.54
C MET A 166 -4.01 5.97 28.00
N ILE A 167 -3.36 6.93 27.35
CA ILE A 167 -3.25 6.96 25.88
C ILE A 167 -2.53 5.72 25.36
N HIS A 168 -1.42 5.32 26.01
CA HIS A 168 -0.66 4.12 25.64
C HIS A 168 -1.50 2.84 25.81
N GLU A 169 -2.17 2.65 26.95
CA GLU A 169 -3.03 1.49 27.23
C GLU A 169 -4.25 1.42 26.31
N PHE A 170 -4.89 2.56 26.04
CA PHE A 170 -6.03 2.67 25.13
C PHE A 170 -5.63 2.32 23.70
N LEU A 171 -4.55 2.90 23.17
CA LEU A 171 -4.09 2.60 21.81
C LEU A 171 -3.54 1.17 21.69
N SER A 172 -2.81 0.66 22.69
CA SER A 172 -2.31 -0.73 22.69
C SER A 172 -3.41 -1.79 22.68
N SER A 173 -4.62 -1.45 23.14
CA SER A 173 -5.76 -2.36 23.19
C SER A 173 -6.78 -2.15 22.06
N SER A 174 -6.83 -0.95 21.47
CA SER A 174 -7.93 -0.53 20.57
C SER A 174 -7.47 -0.12 19.16
N ALA A 175 -6.17 0.04 18.90
CA ALA A 175 -5.65 0.59 17.65
C ALA A 175 -4.50 -0.25 17.05
N THR A 176 -4.59 -0.52 15.75
CA THR A 176 -3.46 -1.03 14.96
C THR A 176 -2.42 0.06 14.68
N GLN A 177 -1.19 -0.32 14.37
CA GLN A 177 -0.11 0.59 13.98
C GLN A 177 -0.47 1.49 12.78
N PRO A 178 -1.18 1.02 11.72
CA PRO A 178 -1.74 1.91 10.70
C PRO A 178 -2.70 2.97 11.24
N GLN A 179 -3.58 2.63 12.19
CA GLN A 179 -4.45 3.60 12.87
C GLN A 179 -3.65 4.59 13.73
N VAL A 180 -2.64 4.13 14.49
CA VAL A 180 -1.74 5.01 15.28
C VAL A 180 -0.94 5.96 14.38
N ILE A 181 -0.43 5.48 13.23
CA ILE A 181 0.23 6.31 12.22
C ILE A 181 -0.73 7.38 11.67
N ALA A 182 -1.99 7.04 11.41
CA ALA A 182 -3.00 7.99 10.96
C ALA A 182 -3.35 9.04 12.03
N LEU A 183 -3.52 8.63 13.29
CA LEU A 183 -3.73 9.53 14.44
C LEU A 183 -2.59 10.56 14.61
N LEU A 184 -1.36 10.16 14.31
CA LEU A 184 -0.18 11.04 14.37
C LEU A 184 -0.07 12.00 13.19
N LYS A 185 -0.60 11.61 12.02
CA LYS A 185 -0.68 12.49 10.84
C LYS A 185 -1.85 13.47 10.90
N HIS A 186 -2.83 13.24 11.77
CA HIS A 186 -3.98 14.12 11.91
C HIS A 186 -3.57 15.57 12.23
N VAL A 187 -4.24 16.54 11.62
CA VAL A 187 -4.04 17.98 11.87
C VAL A 187 -4.88 18.50 13.04
N GLY A 188 -4.45 19.60 13.64
CA GLY A 188 -5.20 20.29 14.68
C GLY A 188 -6.35 21.15 14.14
N PRO A 189 -7.03 21.89 15.04
CA PRO A 189 -8.06 22.88 14.67
C PRO A 189 -7.55 24.00 13.74
N ASP A 190 -6.24 24.17 13.59
CA ASP A 190 -5.61 25.10 12.66
C ASP A 190 -5.58 24.60 11.20
N GLY A 191 -5.79 23.30 10.99
CA GLY A 191 -5.68 22.63 9.69
C GLY A 191 -4.26 22.51 9.13
N VAL A 192 -3.22 22.81 9.92
CA VAL A 192 -1.82 22.94 9.42
C VAL A 192 -0.83 22.13 10.25
N LEU A 193 -0.90 22.20 11.59
CA LEU A 193 0.03 21.49 12.45
C LEU A 193 -0.49 20.08 12.71
N SER A 194 0.33 19.06 12.41
CA SER A 194 -0.01 17.65 12.70
C SER A 194 0.38 17.24 14.12
N VAL A 195 -0.35 16.28 14.70
CA VAL A 195 -0.11 15.79 16.07
C VAL A 195 1.36 15.39 16.26
N GLN A 196 1.95 14.65 15.31
CA GLN A 196 3.39 14.29 15.28
C GLN A 196 4.35 15.47 15.52
N LYS A 197 4.00 16.67 15.03
CA LYS A 197 4.81 17.90 15.15
C LYS A 197 4.51 18.70 16.43
N ALA A 198 3.31 18.55 17.00
CA ALA A 198 2.83 19.34 18.14
C ALA A 198 3.09 18.68 19.51
N VAL A 199 3.20 17.36 19.56
CA VAL A 199 3.34 16.59 20.82
C VAL A 199 4.69 16.82 21.53
N SER A 200 4.68 16.70 22.87
CA SER A 200 5.89 16.75 23.70
C SER A 200 6.87 15.62 23.35
N ASP A 201 8.13 15.74 23.78
CA ASP A 201 9.14 14.72 23.50
C ASP A 201 8.78 13.37 24.15
N LYS A 202 8.26 13.38 25.39
CA LYS A 202 7.76 12.17 26.07
C LYS A 202 6.53 11.57 25.38
N SER A 203 5.59 12.41 24.93
CA SER A 203 4.47 11.96 24.10
C SER A 203 4.99 11.27 22.83
N ARG A 204 6.01 11.85 22.18
CA ARG A 204 6.64 11.29 20.98
C ARG A 204 7.34 9.97 21.26
N ASP A 205 8.02 9.83 22.40
CA ASP A 205 8.65 8.57 22.82
C ASP A 205 7.62 7.48 23.16
N MET A 206 6.50 7.85 23.79
CA MET A 206 5.35 6.96 23.99
C MET A 206 4.76 6.48 22.66
N PHE A 207 4.52 7.38 21.70
CA PHE A 207 4.09 6.98 20.35
C PHE A 207 5.13 6.12 19.62
N CYS A 208 6.42 6.42 19.80
CA CYS A 208 7.53 5.61 19.30
C CYS A 208 7.63 4.23 19.96
N SER A 209 7.03 4.00 21.14
CA SER A 209 6.94 2.68 21.80
C SER A 209 5.84 1.81 21.18
N LEU A 210 4.69 2.42 20.82
CA LEU A 210 3.57 1.77 20.13
C LEU A 210 3.93 1.31 18.70
N LEU A 211 4.91 1.97 18.06
CA LEU A 211 5.32 1.73 16.67
C LEU A 211 6.41 0.65 16.50
N TRP A 212 6.71 -0.15 17.53
CA TRP A 212 7.63 -1.30 17.41
C TRP A 212 6.95 -2.54 16.83
N CYS A 213 7.59 -3.20 15.87
CA CYS A 213 7.16 -4.49 15.33
C CYS A 213 8.34 -5.47 15.19
N MET A 214 8.06 -6.77 15.37
CA MET A 214 9.04 -7.87 15.34
C MET A 214 10.22 -7.71 16.35
N ASP A 215 10.09 -6.84 17.37
CA ASP A 215 11.14 -6.38 18.30
C ASP A 215 12.44 -5.82 17.67
N ARG A 216 12.46 -5.72 16.33
CA ARG A 216 13.61 -5.33 15.50
C ARG A 216 13.39 -4.01 14.76
N TYR A 217 12.13 -3.66 14.47
CA TYR A 217 11.79 -2.49 13.67
C TYR A 217 10.94 -1.50 14.46
N GLN A 218 11.20 -0.22 14.21
CA GLN A 218 10.35 0.89 14.63
C GLN A 218 9.81 1.61 13.40
N LEU A 219 8.49 1.61 13.23
CA LEU A 219 7.84 2.28 12.10
C LEU A 219 8.01 3.79 12.19
N ILE A 220 8.19 4.42 11.03
CA ILE A 220 8.37 5.86 10.88
C ILE A 220 7.05 6.45 10.38
N VAL A 221 6.51 7.43 11.10
CA VAL A 221 5.34 8.21 10.64
C VAL A 221 5.81 9.11 9.49
N ASP A 222 5.56 8.64 8.25
CA ASP A 222 5.99 9.30 7.03
C ASP A 222 5.43 10.73 6.90
N THR A 223 6.34 11.71 6.81
CA THR A 223 6.04 13.06 6.31
C THR A 223 5.78 13.03 4.81
N GLU A 224 5.17 14.09 4.26
CA GLU A 224 4.83 14.18 2.82
C GLU A 224 6.05 14.12 1.88
N ASP A 225 7.25 14.43 2.40
CA ASP A 225 8.53 14.35 1.71
C ASP A 225 9.22 12.98 1.78
N ALA A 226 8.66 12.02 2.53
CA ALA A 226 9.29 10.72 2.71
C ALA A 226 9.37 9.94 1.38
N PRO A 227 10.52 9.29 1.07
CA PRO A 227 10.67 8.46 -0.13
C PRO A 227 9.93 7.12 0.06
N CYS A 228 8.61 7.16 -0.01
CA CYS A 228 7.74 6.01 0.18
C CYS A 228 7.23 5.46 -1.17
N ARG A 229 7.18 4.12 -1.28
CA ARG A 229 6.64 3.39 -2.43
C ARG A 229 5.12 3.23 -2.25
N LYS A 230 4.35 3.32 -3.32
CA LYS A 230 2.89 3.15 -3.25
C LYS A 230 2.55 1.72 -2.77
N SER A 231 1.72 1.62 -1.74
CA SER A 231 1.02 0.37 -1.37
C SER A 231 0.13 -0.11 -2.52
N THR A 232 -0.16 -1.40 -2.57
CA THR A 232 -1.06 -2.04 -3.55
C THR A 232 -2.05 -2.94 -2.81
N LYS A 233 -2.92 -3.65 -3.54
CA LYS A 233 -3.78 -4.69 -2.94
C LYS A 233 -2.99 -5.90 -2.43
N ASP A 234 -1.78 -6.12 -2.95
CA ASP A 234 -0.96 -7.30 -2.63
C ASP A 234 -0.05 -7.06 -1.40
N TYR A 235 0.23 -5.79 -1.09
CA TYR A 235 1.11 -5.40 0.02
C TYR A 235 0.89 -3.95 0.50
N THR A 236 1.14 -3.74 1.79
CA THR A 236 1.30 -2.42 2.41
C THR A 236 2.79 -2.04 2.54
N VAL A 237 3.08 -0.73 2.58
CA VAL A 237 4.45 -0.20 2.65
C VAL A 237 4.60 0.75 3.84
N TYR A 238 5.68 0.59 4.60
CA TYR A 238 6.05 1.47 5.71
C TYR A 238 7.54 1.81 5.65
N ASN A 239 7.91 3.04 5.92
CA ASN A 239 9.29 3.35 6.30
C ASN A 239 9.53 2.88 7.75
N ALA A 240 10.70 2.32 8.04
CA ALA A 240 11.08 1.91 9.39
C ALA A 240 12.57 2.14 9.67
N TRP A 241 12.92 2.12 10.95
CA TRP A 241 14.28 1.89 11.42
C TRP A 241 14.46 0.40 11.73
N ASP A 242 15.48 -0.23 11.16
CA ASP A 242 15.95 -1.57 11.49
C ASP A 242 17.11 -1.47 12.48
N PHE A 243 16.94 -2.10 13.65
CA PHE A 243 17.93 -2.13 14.74
C PHE A 243 18.72 -3.46 14.77
N GLY A 244 18.44 -4.39 13.85
CA GLY A 244 19.03 -5.72 13.83
C GLY A 244 18.44 -6.68 14.88
N ILE A 245 19.13 -7.79 15.08
CA ILE A 245 18.67 -8.91 15.94
C ILE A 245 19.18 -8.78 17.39
N GLN A 246 20.16 -7.90 17.65
CA GLN A 246 20.71 -7.68 19.00
C GLN A 246 19.84 -6.75 19.86
N SER A 247 20.04 -6.81 21.17
CA SER A 247 19.07 -6.37 22.20
C SER A 247 18.57 -4.94 22.08
N ASN A 248 19.36 -4.01 21.52
CA ASN A 248 19.09 -2.56 21.43
C ASN A 248 17.64 -2.13 21.14
N GLY A 249 16.87 -2.89 20.35
CA GLY A 249 15.44 -2.61 20.10
C GLY A 249 14.54 -3.01 21.28
N ARG A 250 14.52 -4.30 21.62
CA ARG A 250 13.81 -4.85 22.79
C ARG A 250 14.25 -4.18 24.11
N GLU A 251 15.52 -3.82 24.22
CA GLU A 251 16.12 -3.10 25.35
C GLU A 251 15.52 -1.70 25.50
N LYS A 252 15.49 -0.87 24.44
CA LYS A 252 14.89 0.47 24.51
C LYS A 252 13.38 0.43 24.75
N ARG A 253 12.71 -0.58 24.21
CA ARG A 253 11.29 -0.84 24.49
C ARG A 253 11.08 -1.22 25.97
N ARG A 254 11.97 -2.05 26.54
CA ARG A 254 12.01 -2.44 27.96
C ARG A 254 12.33 -1.26 28.88
N GLU A 255 13.34 -0.45 28.56
CA GLU A 255 13.71 0.78 29.29
C GLU A 255 12.54 1.76 29.37
N TRP A 256 11.80 1.97 28.28
CA TRP A 256 10.62 2.84 28.28
C TRP A 256 9.50 2.27 29.17
N LEU A 257 9.21 0.97 29.06
CA LEU A 257 8.23 0.29 29.92
C LEU A 257 8.62 0.41 31.39
N GLU A 258 9.82 -0.05 31.79
CA GLU A 258 10.29 -0.05 33.18
C GLU A 258 10.34 1.36 33.81
N SER A 259 10.63 2.40 33.02
CA SER A 259 10.69 3.78 33.51
C SER A 259 9.32 4.45 33.69
N HIS A 260 8.25 3.90 33.11
CA HIS A 260 6.90 4.49 33.15
C HIS A 260 5.83 3.57 33.76
N SER A 261 6.04 2.25 33.80
CA SER A 261 5.13 1.28 34.43
C SER A 261 5.53 1.03 35.89
N SER A 262 5.21 1.97 36.78
CA SER A 262 5.32 1.79 38.24
C SER A 262 4.23 0.85 38.79
N GLY A 263 4.21 -0.40 38.30
CA GLY A 263 3.49 -1.53 38.87
C GLY A 263 2.15 -1.90 38.24
N LEU A 264 2.14 -2.37 36.99
CA LEU A 264 1.02 -3.21 36.48
C LEU A 264 1.41 -4.22 35.36
N HIS A 265 2.52 -4.94 35.52
CA HIS A 265 2.86 -6.06 34.63
C HIS A 265 2.17 -7.37 35.09
N SER A 266 1.19 -7.85 34.31
CA SER A 266 0.70 -9.24 34.36
C SER A 266 0.42 -9.84 32.99
N ASN A 267 -0.21 -9.08 32.07
CA ASN A 267 -0.77 -9.65 30.84
C ASN A 267 0.01 -9.34 29.56
N TRP A 268 0.96 -8.39 29.57
CA TRP A 268 1.86 -8.24 28.41
C TRP A 268 2.94 -9.32 28.46
N SER A 269 2.61 -10.48 27.91
CA SER A 269 3.65 -11.41 27.48
C SER A 269 4.48 -10.71 26.40
N SER A 270 5.78 -10.61 26.64
CA SER A 270 6.74 -10.65 25.54
C SER A 270 6.58 -12.01 24.89
N TYR A 271 5.63 -12.15 23.94
CA TYR A 271 5.64 -13.26 23.01
C TYR A 271 7.06 -13.34 22.43
N PRO A 272 7.85 -14.39 22.73
CA PRO A 272 9.02 -14.60 21.93
C PRO A 272 8.52 -14.80 20.50
N VAL A 273 9.12 -14.10 19.53
CA VAL A 273 9.37 -14.79 18.28
C VAL A 273 10.16 -16.03 18.71
N GLU A 274 9.61 -17.21 18.48
CA GLU A 274 10.32 -18.45 18.77
C GLU A 274 11.48 -18.57 17.79
N VAL A 275 12.59 -17.93 18.18
CA VAL A 275 13.92 -18.17 17.63
C VAL A 275 14.21 -19.62 17.96
N GLY A 276 13.83 -20.51 17.04
CA GLY A 276 13.90 -21.94 17.20
C GLY A 276 15.31 -22.33 17.63
N LYS A 277 15.45 -22.74 18.90
CA LYS A 277 16.72 -23.24 19.39
C LYS A 277 17.03 -24.50 18.61
N ALA A 278 18.06 -24.44 17.78
CA ALA A 278 18.61 -25.59 17.08
C ALA A 278 19.30 -26.54 18.09
N ASP A 279 18.49 -27.23 18.90
CA ASP A 279 18.94 -28.43 19.59
C ASP A 279 19.30 -29.48 18.54
N ARG A 280 20.48 -30.08 18.71
CA ARG A 280 21.02 -31.03 17.75
C ARG A 280 20.39 -32.40 18.00
N ASN A 281 19.40 -32.78 17.19
CA ASN A 281 19.05 -34.17 16.95
C ASN A 281 18.44 -34.33 15.56
N GLU A 282 18.50 -35.55 15.05
CA GLU A 282 18.09 -35.92 13.69
C GLU A 282 16.59 -36.29 13.67
N GLY A 283 15.83 -35.68 12.76
CA GLY A 283 14.40 -35.92 12.58
C GLY A 283 13.83 -35.00 11.49
N GLU A 284 12.94 -35.55 10.65
CA GLU A 284 12.28 -34.79 9.59
C GLU A 284 11.02 -34.12 10.12
N ASP A 285 10.89 -32.79 9.97
CA ASP A 285 9.63 -32.08 10.22
C ASP A 285 9.56 -30.75 9.42
N GLU A 286 8.38 -30.14 9.35
CA GLU A 286 8.08 -29.11 8.33
C GLU A 286 8.83 -27.77 8.54
N ASN A 287 9.72 -27.46 7.60
CA ASN A 287 10.74 -26.42 7.78
C ASN A 287 10.24 -24.97 7.61
N GLY A 288 10.24 -24.21 8.71
CA GLY A 288 10.21 -22.74 8.69
C GLY A 288 11.56 -22.16 8.23
N VAL A 289 11.75 -21.98 6.91
CA VAL A 289 13.06 -21.57 6.35
C VAL A 289 13.33 -20.06 6.49
N GLU A 290 14.03 -19.65 7.54
CA GLU A 290 14.68 -18.32 7.59
C GLU A 290 15.85 -18.26 6.57
N VAL A 291 15.71 -17.46 5.51
CA VAL A 291 16.79 -17.22 4.54
C VAL A 291 17.50 -15.90 4.86
N PHE A 292 18.48 -15.96 5.77
CA PHE A 292 19.36 -14.83 6.03
C PHE A 292 20.26 -14.51 4.82
N LEU A 293 20.12 -13.31 4.27
CA LEU A 293 21.09 -12.74 3.34
C LEU A 293 21.77 -11.54 3.99
N THR A 294 23.09 -11.59 4.07
CA THR A 294 23.99 -10.57 4.66
C THR A 294 23.77 -10.21 6.12
N GLU A 295 24.42 -10.97 7.00
CA GLU A 295 25.00 -10.43 8.23
C GLU A 295 25.94 -9.23 7.95
N LYS A 296 26.37 -8.53 9.02
CA LYS A 296 27.31 -7.38 9.01
C LYS A 296 26.74 -6.03 8.55
N SER A 297 25.78 -5.52 9.31
CA SER A 297 25.97 -4.18 9.90
C SER A 297 25.24 -4.12 11.25
N LEU A 298 25.98 -3.69 12.28
CA LEU A 298 25.53 -3.52 13.67
C LEU A 298 24.82 -2.17 13.91
N GLU A 299 24.63 -1.38 12.85
CA GLU A 299 24.18 0.00 12.94
C GLU A 299 22.69 0.14 12.57
N LYS A 300 21.99 0.98 13.34
CA LYS A 300 20.61 1.39 13.08
C LYS A 300 20.50 1.97 11.67
N ARG A 301 19.80 1.28 10.77
CA ARG A 301 19.62 1.69 9.37
C ARG A 301 18.16 1.98 9.07
N LYS A 302 17.88 2.85 8.09
CA LYS A 302 16.52 3.05 7.59
C LYS A 302 16.22 1.95 6.56
N VAL A 303 15.01 1.40 6.59
CA VAL A 303 14.51 0.38 5.66
C VAL A 303 13.12 0.73 5.16
N ILE A 304 12.72 0.19 4.01
CA ILE A 304 11.31 0.07 3.63
C ILE A 304 10.83 -1.33 4.03
N LEU A 305 9.81 -1.41 4.88
CA LEU A 305 9.10 -2.66 5.14
C LEU A 305 7.93 -2.78 4.15
N GLN A 306 7.90 -3.89 3.42
CA GLN A 306 6.80 -4.27 2.56
C GLN A 306 6.11 -5.48 3.17
N CYS A 307 4.89 -5.27 3.71
CA CYS A 307 4.10 -6.27 4.40
C CYS A 307 3.04 -6.85 3.45
N TYR A 308 3.07 -8.15 3.26
CA TYR A 308 2.22 -8.91 2.33
C TYR A 308 1.20 -9.74 3.10
N ASP A 309 -0.03 -9.72 2.60
CA ASP A 309 -1.20 -10.37 3.24
C ASP A 309 -1.47 -11.75 2.65
N HIS A 310 -0.86 -12.04 1.51
CA HIS A 310 -0.97 -13.30 0.77
C HIS A 310 0.42 -13.88 0.53
N GLU A 311 0.56 -15.18 0.79
CA GLU A 311 1.83 -15.90 0.75
C GLU A 311 2.44 -15.90 -0.67
N GLU A 312 1.59 -15.99 -1.70
CA GLU A 312 1.97 -16.07 -3.11
C GLU A 312 2.76 -14.83 -3.58
N ALA A 313 2.33 -13.63 -3.19
CA ALA A 313 2.95 -12.38 -3.59
C ALA A 313 4.34 -12.18 -2.93
N PHE A 314 4.46 -12.54 -1.66
CA PHE A 314 5.74 -12.58 -0.94
C PHE A 314 6.69 -13.61 -1.56
N ILE A 315 6.18 -14.82 -1.82
CA ILE A 315 6.95 -15.91 -2.42
C ILE A 315 7.39 -15.58 -3.85
N ALA A 316 6.59 -14.87 -4.64
CA ALA A 316 6.94 -14.47 -6.01
C ALA A 316 8.17 -13.55 -6.03
N GLU A 317 8.17 -12.48 -5.21
CA GLU A 317 9.28 -11.53 -5.09
C GLU A 317 10.61 -12.23 -4.73
N ILE A 318 10.57 -13.23 -3.83
CA ILE A 318 11.76 -14.00 -3.43
C ILE A 318 12.16 -15.04 -4.49
N LYS A 319 11.22 -15.84 -5.01
CA LYS A 319 11.49 -16.90 -6.00
C LYS A 319 12.07 -16.33 -7.29
N VAL A 320 11.48 -15.27 -7.83
CA VAL A 320 11.95 -14.64 -9.07
C VAL A 320 13.43 -14.20 -8.94
N ARG A 321 13.78 -13.51 -7.86
CA ARG A 321 15.16 -13.06 -7.58
C ARG A 321 16.14 -14.21 -7.43
N LYS A 322 15.76 -15.28 -6.72
CA LYS A 322 16.61 -16.45 -6.46
C LYS A 322 16.81 -17.32 -7.71
N ILE A 323 15.76 -17.55 -8.50
CA ILE A 323 15.79 -18.38 -9.71
C ILE A 323 16.55 -17.68 -10.84
N HIS A 324 16.20 -16.42 -11.13
CA HIS A 324 16.78 -15.63 -12.22
C HIS A 324 18.02 -14.82 -11.80
N LYS A 325 18.60 -15.12 -10.63
CA LYS A 325 19.87 -14.55 -10.11
C LYS A 325 19.97 -13.03 -10.24
N ILE A 326 18.88 -12.34 -9.92
CA ILE A 326 18.70 -10.91 -10.21
C ILE A 326 19.61 -10.05 -9.32
N SER A 327 20.33 -9.12 -9.93
CA SER A 327 21.39 -8.35 -9.27
C SER A 327 20.87 -7.10 -8.57
N SER A 328 21.24 -6.94 -7.28
CA SER A 328 21.00 -5.74 -6.47
C SER A 328 21.76 -4.48 -6.94
N ILE A 329 22.59 -4.59 -7.99
CA ILE A 329 23.15 -3.46 -8.73
C ILE A 329 22.05 -2.76 -9.55
N TYR A 330 21.09 -3.53 -10.06
CA TYR A 330 20.02 -3.06 -10.96
C TYR A 330 18.63 -3.02 -10.31
N THR A 331 18.44 -3.72 -9.20
CA THR A 331 17.17 -3.77 -8.46
C THR A 331 17.34 -3.45 -6.98
N GLU A 332 16.31 -2.93 -6.32
CA GLU A 332 16.27 -2.68 -4.86
C GLU A 332 16.84 -3.87 -4.04
N SER A 333 17.72 -3.62 -3.06
CA SER A 333 18.33 -4.69 -2.25
C SER A 333 17.39 -5.16 -1.14
N ILE A 334 17.36 -6.47 -0.87
CA ILE A 334 16.69 -7.06 0.29
C ILE A 334 17.71 -7.19 1.43
N PHE A 335 17.37 -6.71 2.63
CA PHE A 335 18.18 -6.87 3.85
C PHE A 335 17.70 -8.02 4.74
N SER A 336 16.41 -8.37 4.69
CA SER A 336 15.87 -9.56 5.37
C SER A 336 14.43 -9.85 4.94
N THR A 337 14.02 -11.10 5.09
CA THR A 337 12.67 -11.60 4.82
C THR A 337 12.12 -12.29 6.06
N HIS A 338 10.85 -12.08 6.36
CA HIS A 338 10.14 -12.63 7.51
C HIS A 338 8.84 -13.28 7.02
N TYR A 339 8.48 -14.45 7.54
CA TYR A 339 7.44 -15.32 7.00
C TYR A 339 6.53 -15.83 8.12
N LYS A 340 5.20 -15.85 7.90
CA LYS A 340 4.18 -16.25 8.90
C LYS A 340 4.35 -15.54 10.26
N ILE A 341 4.50 -14.22 10.19
CA ILE A 341 4.67 -13.33 11.34
C ILE A 341 3.31 -13.11 12.00
N ARG A 342 3.21 -13.38 13.31
CA ARG A 342 2.11 -12.90 14.15
C ARG A 342 2.53 -11.58 14.79
N CYS A 343 1.78 -10.49 14.57
CA CYS A 343 2.03 -9.22 15.24
C CYS A 343 0.70 -8.51 15.59
N PRO A 344 0.22 -8.61 16.84
CA PRO A 344 -1.03 -7.97 17.28
C PRO A 344 -1.07 -6.44 17.11
N ALA A 345 0.09 -5.81 16.96
CA ALA A 345 0.17 -4.38 16.67
C ALA A 345 -0.14 -4.06 15.19
N MET A 346 -0.03 -5.01 14.26
CA MET A 346 -0.32 -4.83 12.83
C MET A 346 -1.74 -5.24 12.43
N SER A 347 -2.39 -6.13 13.20
CA SER A 347 -3.78 -6.53 13.05
C SER A 347 -4.37 -6.92 14.41
N LEU A 348 -5.64 -6.57 14.65
CA LEU A 348 -6.37 -6.97 15.85
C LEU A 348 -7.01 -8.36 15.74
N ASP A 349 -7.00 -9.00 14.56
CA ASP A 349 -7.26 -10.44 14.49
C ASP A 349 -6.04 -11.19 15.04
N GLU A 350 -6.27 -11.92 16.13
CA GLU A 350 -5.24 -12.70 16.79
C GLU A 350 -4.66 -13.80 15.90
N ASN A 351 -5.42 -14.37 14.96
CA ASN A 351 -4.93 -15.44 14.07
C ASN A 351 -4.21 -14.89 12.83
N TYR A 352 -4.15 -13.57 12.68
CA TYR A 352 -3.62 -12.93 11.49
C TYR A 352 -2.11 -13.13 11.34
N LEU A 353 -1.73 -13.82 10.26
CA LEU A 353 -0.34 -13.99 9.83
C LEU A 353 -0.08 -13.14 8.58
N PHE A 354 1.10 -12.52 8.54
CA PHE A 354 1.58 -11.80 7.36
C PHE A 354 3.05 -12.12 7.09
N HIS A 355 3.53 -11.68 5.93
CA HIS A 355 4.93 -11.86 5.52
C HIS A 355 5.53 -10.47 5.27
N CYS A 356 6.83 -10.28 5.52
CA CYS A 356 7.46 -8.97 5.41
C CYS A 356 8.84 -9.04 4.76
N ILE A 357 9.13 -8.10 3.85
CA ILE A 357 10.46 -7.94 3.25
C ILE A 357 10.97 -6.54 3.61
N ALA A 358 12.18 -6.50 4.18
CA ALA A 358 12.89 -5.26 4.46
C ALA A 358 13.82 -4.91 3.29
N PHE A 359 13.56 -3.79 2.64
CA PHE A 359 14.28 -3.28 1.48
C PHE A 359 15.17 -2.06 1.80
N GLU A 360 16.16 -1.87 0.93
CA GLU A 360 16.97 -0.65 0.78
C GLU A 360 16.07 0.60 0.59
N VAL A 361 16.37 1.70 1.29
CA VAL A 361 15.65 2.97 1.11
C VAL A 361 16.30 3.77 -0.04
N PRO A 362 15.52 4.25 -1.02
CA PRO A 362 16.03 5.15 -2.05
C PRO A 362 16.17 6.60 -1.56
N ASP A 363 17.10 7.34 -2.16
CA ASP A 363 17.25 8.80 -2.01
C ASP A 363 15.95 9.51 -2.43
N HIS A 364 15.33 9.04 -3.51
CA HIS A 364 14.05 9.48 -4.06
C HIS A 364 13.61 8.58 -5.24
N THR A 365 12.32 8.59 -5.56
CA THR A 365 11.77 7.99 -6.80
C THR A 365 11.88 8.95 -7.98
N LEU A 366 11.82 8.41 -9.19
CA LEU A 366 11.77 9.22 -10.42
C LEU A 366 10.43 10.00 -10.52
N ALA A 367 9.36 9.47 -9.92
CA ALA A 367 8.10 10.19 -9.71
C ALA A 367 8.29 11.48 -8.89
N ARG A 368 9.08 11.46 -7.80
CA ARG A 368 9.38 12.67 -7.01
C ARG A 368 10.19 13.68 -7.82
N VAL A 369 11.12 13.22 -8.67
CA VAL A 369 11.85 14.08 -9.62
C VAL A 369 10.91 14.77 -10.60
N PHE A 370 9.89 14.07 -11.14
CA PHE A 370 8.88 14.68 -12.01
C PHE A 370 7.99 15.71 -11.30
N GLN A 371 7.62 15.46 -10.04
CA GLN A 371 6.86 16.43 -9.23
C GLN A 371 7.64 17.74 -9.01
N LEU A 372 8.93 17.64 -8.71
CA LEU A 372 9.79 18.79 -8.39
C LEU A 372 10.32 19.53 -9.62
N THR A 373 10.34 18.89 -10.80
CA THR A 373 10.92 19.48 -12.02
C THR A 373 9.86 20.21 -12.85
N ALA A 374 9.71 21.52 -12.63
CA ALA A 374 8.87 22.37 -13.46
C ALA A 374 9.32 22.33 -14.95
N SER A 375 8.37 22.24 -15.88
CA SER A 375 8.66 22.03 -17.32
C SER A 375 9.49 23.12 -18.00
N ALA A 376 9.60 24.31 -17.39
CA ALA A 376 10.50 25.38 -17.88
C ALA A 376 11.99 25.11 -17.61
N SER A 377 12.36 24.15 -16.75
CA SER A 377 13.74 23.99 -16.25
C SER A 377 14.67 23.13 -17.13
N ARG A 378 14.34 22.94 -18.41
CA ARG A 378 15.09 22.04 -19.34
C ARG A 378 16.36 22.67 -19.91
N SER A 379 17.26 23.07 -19.02
CA SER A 379 18.61 23.51 -19.34
C SER A 379 19.45 22.39 -20.01
N PRO A 380 20.54 22.72 -20.72
CA PRO A 380 21.48 21.71 -21.22
C PRO A 380 21.98 20.75 -20.12
N LYS A 381 22.23 21.27 -18.91
CA LYS A 381 22.61 20.47 -17.72
C LYS A 381 21.54 19.46 -17.31
N TRP A 382 20.24 19.73 -17.56
CA TRP A 382 19.16 18.77 -17.36
C TRP A 382 19.21 17.65 -18.41
N ILE A 383 19.47 17.97 -19.67
CA ILE A 383 19.52 17.00 -20.77
C ILE A 383 20.70 16.04 -20.60
N SER A 384 21.90 16.53 -20.26
CA SER A 384 23.06 15.67 -19.97
C SER A 384 22.82 14.77 -18.75
N LYS A 385 22.10 15.26 -17.71
CA LYS A 385 21.64 14.40 -16.60
C LYS A 385 20.66 13.34 -17.06
N CYS A 386 19.66 13.69 -17.88
CA CYS A 386 18.69 12.73 -18.43
C CYS A 386 19.37 11.60 -19.19
N ARG A 387 20.41 11.89 -19.99
CA ARG A 387 21.22 10.86 -20.67
C ARG A 387 21.80 9.84 -19.68
N ILE A 388 22.39 10.30 -18.57
CA ILE A 388 22.98 9.43 -17.54
C ILE A 388 21.90 8.57 -16.86
N VAL A 389 20.78 9.19 -16.46
CA VAL A 389 19.66 8.50 -15.81
C VAL A 389 19.07 7.42 -16.74
N LEU A 390 18.80 7.77 -18.00
CA LEU A 390 18.31 6.85 -19.02
C LEU A 390 19.30 5.71 -19.32
N LYS A 391 20.61 5.98 -19.33
CA LYS A 391 21.65 4.96 -19.54
C LYS A 391 21.65 3.93 -18.42
N GLN A 392 21.50 4.35 -17.16
CA GLN A 392 21.41 3.43 -16.02
C GLN A 392 20.10 2.62 -16.01
N ILE A 393 18.95 3.27 -16.25
CA ILE A 393 17.65 2.59 -16.36
C ILE A 393 17.66 1.58 -17.51
N ALA A 394 18.22 1.93 -18.67
CA ALA A 394 18.34 1.03 -19.80
C ALA A 394 19.22 -0.20 -19.50
N CYS A 395 20.30 -0.05 -18.73
CA CYS A 395 21.09 -1.17 -18.24
C CYS A 395 20.29 -2.08 -17.28
N ALA A 396 19.48 -1.51 -16.39
CA ALA A 396 18.67 -2.28 -15.45
C ALA A 396 17.54 -3.06 -16.15
N ILE A 397 16.87 -2.46 -17.13
CA ILE A 397 15.88 -3.16 -17.96
C ILE A 397 16.57 -4.27 -18.78
N ARG A 398 17.73 -3.96 -19.41
CA ARG A 398 18.49 -4.99 -20.14
C ARG A 398 18.85 -6.17 -19.25
N HIS A 399 19.24 -5.95 -17.99
CA HIS A 399 19.56 -7.05 -17.08
C HIS A 399 18.38 -8.03 -16.87
N LEU A 400 17.14 -7.54 -16.78
CA LEU A 400 15.96 -8.40 -16.70
C LEU A 400 15.73 -9.17 -18.03
N HIS A 401 15.88 -8.49 -19.17
CA HIS A 401 15.78 -9.11 -20.50
C HIS A 401 16.85 -10.19 -20.70
N ASP A 402 18.08 -9.93 -20.26
CA ASP A 402 19.22 -10.86 -20.28
C ASP A 402 18.99 -12.09 -19.37
N GLN A 403 18.03 -12.05 -18.43
CA GLN A 403 17.59 -13.18 -17.58
C GLN A 403 16.24 -13.80 -18.02
N GLY A 404 15.73 -13.44 -19.20
CA GLY A 404 14.51 -14.01 -19.77
C GLY A 404 13.21 -13.42 -19.21
N LEU A 405 13.24 -12.23 -18.61
CA LEU A 405 12.11 -11.58 -17.93
C LEU A 405 11.71 -10.26 -18.60
N VAL A 406 10.42 -9.95 -18.59
CA VAL A 406 9.82 -8.66 -18.97
C VAL A 406 9.26 -8.00 -17.73
N HIS A 407 9.53 -6.71 -17.50
CA HIS A 407 9.10 -6.03 -16.29
C HIS A 407 7.62 -5.66 -16.32
N GLY A 408 7.11 -5.14 -17.45
CA GLY A 408 5.69 -4.83 -17.65
C GLY A 408 5.13 -3.73 -16.73
N ASP A 409 5.98 -3.04 -15.98
CA ASP A 409 5.58 -1.99 -15.03
C ASP A 409 6.67 -0.92 -14.85
N ILE A 410 7.30 -0.52 -15.98
CA ILE A 410 8.31 0.54 -16.03
C ILE A 410 7.61 1.91 -15.89
N ASP A 411 7.31 2.26 -14.64
CA ASP A 411 6.67 3.50 -14.18
C ASP A 411 7.64 4.32 -13.32
N PRO A 412 7.59 5.68 -13.32
CA PRO A 412 8.42 6.51 -12.45
C PRO A 412 8.31 6.22 -10.94
N SER A 413 7.25 5.56 -10.50
CA SER A 413 7.06 5.09 -9.12
C SER A 413 7.92 3.85 -8.79
N ASN A 414 8.21 3.02 -9.81
CA ASN A 414 8.98 1.77 -9.70
C ASN A 414 10.47 1.96 -10.07
N ILE A 415 10.90 3.21 -10.24
CA ILE A 415 12.28 3.58 -10.60
C ILE A 415 12.78 4.55 -9.53
N ALA A 416 13.87 4.22 -8.86
CA ALA A 416 14.37 5.01 -7.75
C ALA A 416 15.91 5.09 -7.70
N LYS A 417 16.40 6.16 -7.08
CA LYS A 417 17.82 6.47 -6.97
C LYS A 417 18.39 5.97 -5.64
N TYR A 418 19.55 5.34 -5.71
CA TYR A 418 20.30 4.79 -4.59
C TYR A 418 21.76 5.22 -4.75
N GLY A 419 22.15 6.32 -4.08
CA GLY A 419 23.50 6.88 -4.15
C GLY A 419 23.88 7.35 -5.55
N ASN A 420 24.70 6.59 -6.27
CA ASN A 420 25.11 6.89 -7.65
C ASN A 420 24.40 6.03 -8.72
N SER A 421 23.45 5.20 -8.31
CA SER A 421 22.73 4.24 -9.17
C SER A 421 21.23 4.55 -9.25
N TRP A 422 20.61 4.27 -10.39
CA TRP A 422 19.17 4.15 -10.56
C TRP A 422 18.82 2.67 -10.69
N LYS A 423 17.90 2.20 -9.85
CA LYS A 423 17.46 0.79 -9.78
C LYS A 423 15.96 0.68 -10.00
N LEU A 424 15.53 -0.52 -10.39
CA LEU A 424 14.13 -0.92 -10.54
C LEU A 424 13.61 -1.55 -9.23
N SER A 425 12.31 -1.43 -8.97
CA SER A 425 11.62 -2.07 -7.86
C SER A 425 10.42 -2.90 -8.35
N LYS A 426 9.79 -3.67 -7.45
CA LYS A 426 8.62 -4.51 -7.75
C LYS A 426 8.95 -5.67 -8.71
N VAL A 427 10.02 -6.39 -8.40
CA VAL A 427 10.54 -7.49 -9.24
C VAL A 427 9.67 -8.75 -9.12
N GLY A 428 8.85 -8.89 -8.09
CA GLY A 428 7.90 -10.01 -7.94
C GLY A 428 6.77 -10.06 -8.97
N THR A 429 6.51 -8.98 -9.73
CA THR A 429 5.44 -8.95 -10.76
C THR A 429 5.94 -8.98 -12.20
N VAL A 430 7.21 -9.34 -12.42
CA VAL A 430 7.77 -9.51 -13.78
C VAL A 430 7.28 -10.81 -14.42
N THR A 431 7.14 -10.83 -15.75
CA THR A 431 6.63 -11.98 -16.51
C THR A 431 7.75 -12.61 -17.36
N PRO A 432 8.00 -13.93 -17.27
CA PRO A 432 8.93 -14.61 -18.18
C PRO A 432 8.55 -14.44 -19.66
N ILE A 433 9.55 -14.21 -20.51
CA ILE A 433 9.36 -13.99 -21.96
C ILE A 433 8.61 -15.18 -22.58
N GLY A 434 7.59 -14.88 -23.38
CA GLY A 434 6.75 -15.87 -24.06
C GLY A 434 5.51 -16.33 -23.30
N LEU A 435 5.38 -16.03 -22.00
CA LEU A 435 4.12 -16.27 -21.25
C LEU A 435 3.13 -15.11 -21.43
N PRO A 436 1.80 -15.31 -21.33
CA PRO A 436 0.83 -14.23 -21.42
C PRO A 436 1.04 -13.14 -20.35
N MET A 437 0.96 -11.87 -20.76
CA MET A 437 0.99 -10.72 -19.86
C MET A 437 -0.26 -10.69 -18.96
N ARG A 438 -0.13 -10.11 -17.77
CA ARG A 438 -1.20 -10.05 -16.75
C ARG A 438 -1.21 -8.73 -15.98
N GLY A 439 -2.36 -8.42 -15.39
CA GLY A 439 -2.58 -7.27 -14.51
C GLY A 439 -3.53 -6.23 -15.10
N VAL A 440 -3.80 -5.17 -14.34
CA VAL A 440 -4.69 -4.06 -14.70
C VAL A 440 -4.07 -3.11 -15.74
N LEU A 441 -4.91 -2.30 -16.39
CA LEU A 441 -4.49 -1.22 -17.29
C LEU A 441 -3.58 -0.21 -16.56
N ARG A 442 -2.43 0.13 -17.16
CA ARG A 442 -1.47 1.11 -16.62
C ARG A 442 -1.08 2.15 -17.67
N PRO A 443 -0.60 3.36 -17.29
CA PRO A 443 -0.17 4.38 -18.24
C PRO A 443 1.00 3.96 -19.14
N CYS A 444 1.81 2.99 -18.70
CA CYS A 444 3.00 2.51 -19.38
C CYS A 444 2.74 1.47 -20.48
N VAL A 445 1.53 0.88 -20.57
CA VAL A 445 1.27 -0.24 -21.49
C VAL A 445 1.44 0.17 -22.97
N PRO A 446 1.88 -0.75 -23.84
CA PRO A 446 2.07 -0.48 -25.26
C PRO A 446 0.77 -0.67 -26.05
N PRO A 447 0.64 -0.10 -27.26
CA PRO A 447 -0.61 -0.10 -28.02
C PRO A 447 -1.12 -1.51 -28.37
N GLU A 448 -0.23 -2.49 -28.55
CA GLU A 448 -0.60 -3.90 -28.80
C GLU A 448 -1.35 -4.58 -27.64
N SER A 449 -1.44 -3.96 -26.46
CA SER A 449 -2.22 -4.46 -25.31
C SER A 449 -3.73 -4.14 -25.38
N ILE A 450 -4.16 -3.43 -26.42
CA ILE A 450 -5.56 -3.09 -26.67
C ILE A 450 -6.08 -3.89 -27.86
N SER A 451 -7.28 -4.44 -27.73
CA SER A 451 -7.96 -5.24 -28.74
C SER A 451 -9.28 -4.60 -29.15
N ASP A 452 -9.55 -4.59 -30.45
CA ASP A 452 -10.83 -4.20 -31.03
C ASP A 452 -11.78 -5.41 -31.01
N SER A 453 -12.68 -5.46 -30.03
CA SER A 453 -13.73 -6.49 -29.99
C SER A 453 -14.89 -6.11 -30.93
N CYS A 454 -14.66 -6.30 -32.22
CA CYS A 454 -15.69 -6.20 -33.25
C CYS A 454 -16.69 -7.38 -33.13
N GLY A 455 -17.97 -7.12 -33.39
CA GLY A 455 -19.04 -8.11 -33.26
C GLY A 455 -18.81 -9.36 -34.11
N ALA A 456 -19.13 -10.54 -33.57
CA ALA A 456 -18.77 -11.83 -34.14
C ALA A 456 -19.58 -12.21 -35.41
N SER A 457 -19.26 -11.59 -36.56
CA SER A 457 -19.93 -11.89 -37.83
C SER A 457 -19.11 -11.67 -39.12
N SER A 458 -17.76 -11.67 -39.09
CA SER A 458 -16.97 -11.93 -40.31
C SER A 458 -15.61 -12.61 -40.06
N GLN A 459 -15.11 -13.27 -41.10
CA GLN A 459 -14.01 -14.24 -41.09
C GLN A 459 -12.67 -13.67 -40.59
N CYS A 460 -12.07 -14.32 -39.60
CA CYS A 460 -10.61 -14.44 -39.50
C CYS A 460 -10.23 -15.94 -39.46
N SER A 461 -9.07 -16.29 -40.00
CA SER A 461 -8.79 -17.66 -40.45
C SER A 461 -8.44 -18.63 -39.32
N ARG A 462 -9.07 -19.81 -39.33
CA ARG A 462 -8.54 -21.01 -38.65
C ARG A 462 -7.15 -21.31 -39.20
N VAL A 463 -6.12 -21.14 -38.38
CA VAL A 463 -4.86 -21.87 -38.59
C VAL A 463 -5.15 -23.33 -38.26
N HIS A 464 -5.24 -24.17 -39.30
CA HIS A 464 -5.41 -25.61 -39.12
C HIS A 464 -4.14 -26.20 -38.49
N VAL A 465 -4.26 -26.75 -37.28
CA VAL A 465 -3.33 -27.77 -36.80
C VAL A 465 -3.69 -29.07 -37.54
N SER A 466 -3.17 -29.21 -38.76
CA SER A 466 -3.34 -30.41 -39.57
C SER A 466 -2.32 -31.47 -39.18
N SER A 467 -2.70 -32.33 -38.23
CA SER A 467 -1.97 -33.58 -37.96
C SER A 467 -1.91 -34.42 -39.23
N ALA A 468 -0.71 -34.66 -39.75
CA ALA A 468 -0.49 -35.44 -40.97
C ALA A 468 0.68 -36.40 -40.77
N SER A 469 0.40 -37.62 -40.32
CA SER A 469 1.34 -38.73 -40.39
C SER A 469 1.55 -39.11 -41.86
N SER A 470 2.80 -39.08 -42.32
CA SER A 470 3.20 -39.75 -43.56
C SER A 470 4.56 -40.39 -43.36
N VAL A 471 4.65 -41.68 -43.66
CA VAL A 471 5.87 -42.48 -43.52
C VAL A 471 6.56 -42.56 -44.87
N MET A 472 7.84 -42.19 -44.93
CA MET A 472 8.77 -42.89 -45.82
C MET A 472 10.19 -42.92 -45.25
N SER A 473 10.88 -44.01 -45.53
CA SER A 473 12.15 -44.43 -44.93
C SER A 473 13.35 -44.09 -45.80
N THR A 474 14.55 -43.90 -45.21
CA THR A 474 15.68 -44.84 -45.41
C THR A 474 16.87 -44.59 -44.46
N SER A 475 17.47 -45.70 -44.00
CA SER A 475 18.90 -45.94 -43.71
C SER A 475 19.72 -45.12 -42.68
N THR A 476 20.31 -45.89 -41.74
CA THR A 476 21.63 -45.72 -41.07
C THR A 476 21.87 -44.51 -40.14
N SER A 477 22.52 -44.66 -38.96
CA SER A 477 23.07 -45.88 -38.30
C SER A 477 23.42 -45.63 -36.81
N THR A 478 23.21 -46.65 -35.97
CA THR A 478 23.95 -46.97 -34.70
C THR A 478 24.25 -45.82 -33.70
N SER A 479 23.84 -45.90 -32.43
CA SER A 479 24.29 -46.95 -31.50
C SER A 479 23.41 -47.12 -30.23
N ARG A 480 23.69 -48.20 -29.49
CA ARG A 480 23.19 -48.59 -28.15
C ARG A 480 23.39 -47.46 -27.10
N VAL A 481 22.68 -47.42 -25.95
CA VAL A 481 22.81 -48.33 -24.78
C VAL A 481 21.47 -48.55 -24.03
N THR A 482 21.30 -49.75 -23.45
CA THR A 482 20.19 -50.25 -22.60
C THR A 482 20.28 -49.70 -21.16
N PHE A 483 19.29 -49.75 -20.27
CA PHE A 483 18.55 -50.88 -19.68
C PHE A 483 17.12 -50.40 -19.30
N ALA A 484 16.04 -51.13 -19.61
CA ALA A 484 15.53 -52.37 -19.00
C ALA A 484 14.60 -52.06 -17.81
N GLU A 485 13.31 -52.42 -17.90
CA GLU A 485 12.67 -53.60 -17.24
C GLU A 485 12.05 -53.16 -15.89
N GLU A 486 10.90 -53.62 -15.39
CA GLU A 486 9.88 -54.67 -15.67
C GLU A 486 8.57 -54.19 -14.93
N ASP A 487 7.35 -54.72 -15.03
CA ASP A 487 6.56 -55.41 -16.08
C ASP A 487 5.09 -55.56 -15.57
N LEU A 488 4.26 -56.37 -16.25
CA LEU A 488 2.93 -56.91 -15.86
C LEU A 488 1.69 -55.97 -16.06
N LEU A 489 0.63 -56.30 -16.82
CA LEU A 489 -0.16 -57.54 -17.07
C LEU A 489 -1.15 -57.86 -15.91
N LEU A 490 -2.44 -58.23 -16.08
CA LEU A 490 -3.33 -58.63 -17.21
C LEU A 490 -4.74 -57.98 -17.00
N ASP A 491 -5.53 -57.55 -18.01
CA ASP A 491 -6.40 -58.23 -19.02
C ASP A 491 -7.83 -58.62 -18.55
N ASP A 492 -8.79 -58.59 -19.50
CA ASP A 492 -10.17 -59.14 -19.57
C ASP A 492 -11.24 -58.79 -18.48
N ASP A 493 -12.56 -58.69 -18.74
CA ASP A 493 -13.36 -58.27 -19.92
C ASP A 493 -14.73 -57.70 -19.38
N THR A 494 -16.01 -57.92 -19.78
CA THR A 494 -16.73 -58.73 -20.78
C THR A 494 -18.05 -58.04 -21.21
N CYS A 495 -18.52 -58.34 -22.43
CA CYS A 495 -19.82 -57.95 -23.01
C CYS A 495 -21.04 -58.68 -22.34
N ASP A 496 -22.33 -58.51 -22.66
CA ASP A 496 -23.02 -57.82 -23.78
C ASP A 496 -24.45 -57.28 -23.34
N PRO A 497 -25.60 -57.26 -24.08
CA PRO A 497 -26.42 -56.03 -24.11
C PRO A 497 -27.94 -56.18 -23.82
N SER A 498 -28.68 -55.07 -24.05
CA SER A 498 -29.94 -55.01 -24.86
C SER A 498 -31.25 -54.48 -24.23
N VAL A 499 -32.12 -54.03 -25.15
CA VAL A 499 -33.56 -53.65 -25.05
C VAL A 499 -33.92 -52.32 -24.35
N ALA A 500 -34.76 -51.54 -25.04
CA ALA A 500 -35.18 -50.19 -24.68
C ALA A 500 -36.48 -50.14 -23.86
N GLY A 501 -36.67 -49.07 -23.07
CA GLY A 501 -37.89 -48.81 -22.32
C GLY A 501 -38.02 -47.36 -21.83
N SER A 502 -38.49 -46.46 -22.69
CA SER A 502 -38.60 -45.03 -22.35
C SER A 502 -39.78 -44.74 -21.41
N ARG A 503 -39.50 -44.36 -20.15
CA ARG A 503 -40.42 -43.61 -19.27
C ARG A 503 -39.65 -42.79 -18.24
N ARG A 504 -39.75 -41.46 -18.34
CA ARG A 504 -39.20 -40.46 -17.41
C ARG A 504 -40.14 -40.28 -16.22
N LEU A 505 -39.64 -40.32 -14.98
CA LEU A 505 -40.10 -39.48 -13.85
C LEU A 505 -39.13 -39.55 -12.64
N THR A 506 -39.09 -38.46 -11.86
CA THR A 506 -38.54 -38.31 -10.48
C THR A 506 -37.22 -39.00 -10.09
N ARG A 507 -36.14 -38.22 -9.98
CA ARG A 507 -34.87 -38.62 -9.34
C ARG A 507 -34.89 -38.36 -7.83
N THR A 508 -34.48 -39.36 -7.06
CA THR A 508 -33.63 -39.21 -5.85
C THR A 508 -32.52 -40.26 -5.97
N PRO A 509 -31.25 -39.91 -5.69
CA PRO A 509 -30.57 -40.60 -4.59
C PRO A 509 -29.53 -39.72 -3.85
N SER A 510 -28.89 -40.35 -2.85
CA SER A 510 -27.80 -39.85 -2.02
C SER A 510 -26.44 -39.70 -2.73
N ARG A 511 -25.55 -38.92 -2.09
CA ARG A 511 -24.07 -38.83 -2.24
C ARG A 511 -23.39 -39.92 -3.10
N SER A 512 -22.66 -39.51 -4.15
CA SER A 512 -21.18 -39.37 -4.12
C SER A 512 -20.54 -39.33 -5.52
N SER A 513 -19.82 -38.25 -5.87
CA SER A 513 -18.76 -38.26 -6.90
C SER A 513 -17.92 -36.97 -6.82
N LEU A 514 -16.70 -37.00 -7.36
CA LEU A 514 -15.86 -35.81 -7.53
C LEU A 514 -16.58 -34.77 -8.41
N ALA A 515 -16.39 -33.49 -8.09
CA ALA A 515 -16.69 -32.38 -8.99
C ALA A 515 -15.40 -31.56 -9.16
N SER A 516 -14.96 -31.38 -10.41
CA SER A 516 -13.87 -30.46 -10.73
C SER A 516 -14.26 -29.05 -10.28
N SER A 517 -13.39 -28.39 -9.51
CA SER A 517 -13.66 -27.07 -8.95
C SER A 517 -13.84 -26.03 -10.06
N LYS A 518 -15.09 -25.75 -10.37
CA LYS A 518 -15.54 -24.64 -11.21
C LYS A 518 -15.21 -23.35 -10.47
N TRP A 519 -14.20 -22.61 -10.94
CA TRP A 519 -13.77 -21.35 -10.33
C TRP A 519 -14.83 -20.27 -10.58
N ASP A 520 -15.44 -19.75 -9.52
CA ASP A 520 -16.40 -18.64 -9.63
C ASP A 520 -15.64 -17.31 -9.82
N VAL A 521 -15.64 -16.83 -11.06
CA VAL A 521 -15.00 -15.57 -11.46
C VAL A 521 -15.88 -14.38 -11.05
N MET A 522 -15.68 -13.87 -9.85
CA MET A 522 -16.40 -12.68 -9.35
C MET A 522 -15.80 -11.36 -9.86
N SER A 523 -16.10 -11.04 -11.12
CA SER A 523 -16.25 -9.66 -11.62
C SER A 523 -15.19 -8.62 -11.17
N GLU A 524 -13.93 -8.82 -11.56
CA GLU A 524 -13.05 -7.66 -11.76
C GLU A 524 -13.69 -6.73 -12.82
N LYS A 525 -13.61 -5.41 -12.63
CA LYS A 525 -14.22 -4.46 -13.58
C LYS A 525 -13.41 -4.45 -14.88
N GLU A 526 -13.88 -5.19 -15.89
CA GLU A 526 -13.36 -5.08 -17.25
C GLU A 526 -13.45 -3.63 -17.74
N SER A 527 -12.31 -3.06 -18.14
CA SER A 527 -12.26 -1.70 -18.69
C SER A 527 -12.69 -1.73 -20.16
N VAL A 528 -13.99 -1.55 -20.39
CA VAL A 528 -14.67 -1.68 -21.67
C VAL A 528 -15.17 -0.31 -22.14
N LEU A 529 -14.89 0.08 -23.38
CA LEU A 529 -15.28 1.37 -23.94
C LEU A 529 -15.81 1.29 -25.38
N LEU A 530 -16.72 2.19 -25.72
CA LEU A 530 -17.10 2.46 -27.10
C LEU A 530 -16.00 3.25 -27.81
N GLY A 531 -15.45 2.70 -28.89
CA GLY A 531 -14.55 3.37 -29.83
C GLY A 531 -15.24 4.48 -30.61
N ASP A 532 -14.66 4.88 -31.74
CA ASP A 532 -15.21 5.95 -32.59
C ASP A 532 -16.04 5.39 -33.77
N ASP A 533 -15.95 4.08 -34.04
CA ASP A 533 -16.65 3.33 -35.10
C ASP A 533 -17.51 2.18 -34.52
N ASP A 534 -18.20 2.39 -33.39
CA ASP A 534 -18.94 1.38 -32.58
C ASP A 534 -18.13 0.18 -32.05
N ALA A 535 -16.86 0.02 -32.47
CA ALA A 535 -15.96 -1.03 -32.00
C ALA A 535 -15.73 -0.94 -30.48
N ILE A 536 -15.89 -2.06 -29.77
CA ILE A 536 -15.67 -2.12 -28.33
C ILE A 536 -14.17 -2.30 -28.06
N LEU A 537 -13.54 -1.28 -27.47
CA LEU A 537 -12.15 -1.32 -27.03
C LEU A 537 -12.03 -2.07 -25.71
N ARG A 538 -11.20 -3.12 -25.70
CA ARG A 538 -10.85 -3.92 -24.52
C ARG A 538 -9.34 -3.92 -24.31
N PHE A 539 -8.88 -3.56 -23.11
CA PHE A 539 -7.53 -3.89 -22.65
C PHE A 539 -7.44 -5.40 -22.40
N ALA A 540 -6.57 -6.09 -23.13
CA ALA A 540 -6.52 -7.56 -23.17
C ALA A 540 -5.07 -8.10 -23.12
N PRO A 541 -4.31 -7.80 -22.05
CA PRO A 541 -2.93 -8.27 -21.89
C PRO A 541 -2.81 -9.79 -21.94
N GLU A 542 -3.86 -10.52 -21.58
CA GLU A 542 -3.94 -11.99 -21.65
C GLU A 542 -3.80 -12.56 -23.07
N LEU A 543 -4.02 -11.74 -24.10
CA LEU A 543 -3.81 -12.09 -25.51
C LEU A 543 -2.39 -11.75 -26.01
N CYS A 544 -1.57 -11.09 -25.19
CA CYS A 544 -0.23 -10.66 -25.54
C CYS A 544 0.82 -11.51 -24.81
N ASN A 545 1.66 -12.22 -25.56
CA ASN A 545 2.84 -12.85 -24.97
C ASN A 545 3.85 -11.78 -24.52
N ALA A 546 4.42 -11.96 -23.33
CA ALA A 546 5.45 -11.11 -22.76
C ALA A 546 6.67 -11.05 -23.67
N SER A 547 7.00 -9.86 -24.14
CA SER A 547 8.19 -9.62 -24.94
C SER A 547 8.92 -8.34 -24.49
N PRO A 548 10.24 -8.22 -24.75
CA PRO A 548 11.01 -7.02 -24.48
C PRO A 548 10.44 -5.70 -25.06
N SER A 549 9.55 -5.77 -26.07
CA SER A 549 8.97 -4.58 -26.71
C SER A 549 8.13 -3.73 -25.76
N TRP A 550 7.57 -4.34 -24.71
CA TRP A 550 6.76 -3.67 -23.68
C TRP A 550 7.59 -2.70 -22.83
N ASP A 551 8.74 -3.16 -22.33
CA ASP A 551 9.63 -2.32 -21.53
C ASP A 551 10.36 -1.29 -22.40
N VAL A 552 10.68 -1.64 -23.66
CA VAL A 552 11.27 -0.70 -24.64
C VAL A 552 10.31 0.46 -24.95
N TRP A 553 9.01 0.17 -25.13
CA TRP A 553 7.98 1.20 -25.28
C TRP A 553 7.88 2.08 -24.03
N SER A 554 7.78 1.46 -22.85
CA SER A 554 7.67 2.16 -21.56
C SER A 554 8.89 3.07 -21.30
N PHE A 555 10.09 2.59 -21.63
CA PHE A 555 11.33 3.37 -21.61
C PHE A 555 11.27 4.57 -22.59
N GLY A 556 10.66 4.39 -23.76
CA GLY A 556 10.37 5.48 -24.70
C GLY A 556 9.45 6.55 -24.13
N LEU A 557 8.36 6.17 -23.46
CA LEU A 557 7.47 7.10 -22.76
C LEU A 557 8.23 7.86 -21.68
N LEU A 558 9.07 7.16 -20.91
CA LEU A 558 9.89 7.72 -19.84
C LEU A 558 10.92 8.74 -20.36
N MET A 559 11.56 8.43 -21.49
CA MET A 559 12.50 9.32 -22.18
C MET A 559 11.82 10.60 -22.68
N VAL A 560 10.60 10.50 -23.23
CA VAL A 560 9.83 11.70 -23.62
C VAL A 560 9.40 12.50 -22.39
N GLN A 561 8.95 11.85 -21.31
CA GLN A 561 8.58 12.55 -20.08
C GLN A 561 9.78 13.29 -19.43
N LEU A 562 10.99 12.73 -19.47
CA LEU A 562 12.21 13.42 -19.02
C LEU A 562 12.60 14.62 -19.90
N LEU A 563 12.53 14.47 -21.23
CA LEU A 563 13.01 15.47 -22.18
C LEU A 563 11.97 16.53 -22.60
N VAL A 564 10.68 16.23 -22.47
CA VAL A 564 9.56 17.08 -22.92
C VAL A 564 8.52 17.32 -21.81
N GLY A 565 8.43 16.42 -20.82
CA GLY A 565 7.43 16.49 -19.75
C GLY A 565 6.03 16.12 -20.22
N ARG A 566 5.04 16.54 -19.43
CA ARG A 566 3.63 16.28 -19.72
C ARG A 566 3.29 16.73 -21.15
N THR A 567 2.78 15.79 -21.95
CA THR A 567 2.37 16.03 -23.34
C THR A 567 0.96 15.52 -23.55
N THR A 568 0.26 16.07 -24.53
CA THR A 568 -1.07 15.61 -24.96
C THR A 568 -1.01 14.57 -26.09
N VAL A 569 0.20 14.23 -26.57
CA VAL A 569 0.43 13.30 -27.70
C VAL A 569 0.78 11.88 -27.23
N LEU A 570 0.98 11.68 -25.93
CA LEU A 570 1.31 10.40 -25.30
C LEU A 570 0.56 10.24 -23.97
N PRO A 571 0.46 9.00 -23.45
CA PRO A 571 0.17 8.75 -22.05
C PRO A 571 1.07 9.55 -21.11
N ASN A 572 0.49 10.04 -20.01
CA ASN A 572 1.24 10.58 -18.88
C ASN A 572 1.10 9.60 -17.71
N PHE A 573 2.19 9.31 -16.99
CA PHE A 573 2.27 8.32 -15.89
C PHE A 573 1.43 8.65 -14.62
N GLU A 574 0.45 9.53 -14.72
CA GLU A 574 -0.30 10.04 -13.57
C GLU A 574 -1.66 9.36 -13.39
N LYS A 575 -2.37 9.06 -14.49
CA LYS A 575 -3.62 8.27 -14.50
C LYS A 575 -3.78 7.52 -15.82
N ALA A 576 -4.12 6.23 -15.74
CA ALA A 576 -4.79 5.55 -16.84
C ALA A 576 -6.27 5.99 -16.81
N THR A 577 -6.83 6.31 -17.98
CA THR A 577 -8.20 6.81 -18.14
C THR A 577 -8.80 6.29 -19.44
N ASP A 578 -10.09 6.54 -19.66
CA ASP A 578 -10.76 6.07 -20.88
C ASP A 578 -10.18 6.72 -22.16
N ALA A 579 -9.77 7.98 -22.04
CA ALA A 579 -9.03 8.68 -23.08
C ALA A 579 -7.62 8.11 -23.34
N HIS A 580 -6.98 7.47 -22.36
CA HIS A 580 -5.68 6.78 -22.54
C HIS A 580 -5.83 5.58 -23.47
N MET A 581 -6.89 4.78 -23.35
CA MET A 581 -7.13 3.67 -24.27
C MET A 581 -7.41 4.16 -25.70
N LYS A 582 -8.25 5.19 -25.89
CA LYS A 582 -8.47 5.80 -27.22
C LYS A 582 -7.19 6.42 -27.82
N ASN A 583 -6.33 7.02 -27.00
CA ASN A 583 -5.05 7.59 -27.44
C ASN A 583 -4.00 6.52 -27.81
N LEU A 584 -4.11 5.31 -27.25
CA LEU A 584 -3.25 4.17 -27.59
C LEU A 584 -3.74 3.44 -28.85
N SER A 585 -5.04 3.16 -29.01
CA SER A 585 -5.56 2.52 -30.23
C SER A 585 -5.38 3.41 -31.47
N SER A 586 -5.54 4.73 -31.33
CA SER A 586 -5.23 5.70 -32.40
C SER A 586 -3.73 6.04 -32.54
N TYR A 587 -2.82 5.34 -31.85
CA TYR A 587 -1.40 5.67 -31.87
C TYR A 587 -0.71 5.26 -33.19
N GLY A 588 -0.44 6.25 -34.03
CA GLY A 588 0.17 6.04 -35.35
C GLY A 588 1.39 6.89 -35.68
N LYS A 589 1.86 6.74 -36.92
CA LYS A 589 3.01 7.47 -37.53
C LYS A 589 2.88 9.00 -37.41
N SER A 590 1.64 9.52 -37.40
CA SER A 590 1.31 10.93 -37.18
C SER A 590 1.72 11.42 -35.79
N ASN A 591 1.39 10.66 -34.74
CA ASN A 591 1.71 10.98 -33.36
C ASN A 591 3.22 10.84 -33.11
N LEU A 592 3.85 9.76 -33.60
CA LEU A 592 5.30 9.60 -33.56
C LEU A 592 6.05 10.77 -34.24
N LYS A 593 5.55 11.28 -35.37
CA LYS A 593 6.12 12.46 -36.07
C LYS A 593 5.97 13.77 -35.31
N LYS A 594 4.90 13.95 -34.50
CA LYS A 594 4.75 15.08 -33.57
C LYS A 594 5.77 14.98 -32.43
N ILE A 595 5.86 13.81 -31.79
CA ILE A 595 6.78 13.54 -30.67
C ILE A 595 8.23 13.72 -31.10
N TYR A 596 8.62 13.15 -32.25
CA TYR A 596 9.96 13.31 -32.81
C TYR A 596 10.36 14.78 -32.92
N LYS A 597 9.47 15.65 -33.45
CA LYS A 597 9.72 17.09 -33.54
C LYS A 597 9.88 17.75 -32.16
N GLN A 598 9.04 17.41 -31.19
CA GLN A 598 9.13 17.94 -29.82
C GLN A 598 10.46 17.57 -29.16
N VAL A 599 10.86 16.29 -29.26
CA VAL A 599 12.13 15.80 -28.72
C VAL A 599 13.32 16.41 -29.47
N GLN A 600 13.24 16.58 -30.80
CA GLN A 600 14.33 17.16 -31.60
C GLN A 600 14.66 18.60 -31.20
N VAL A 601 13.65 19.40 -30.85
CA VAL A 601 13.82 20.79 -30.42
C VAL A 601 14.47 20.89 -29.03
N ILE A 602 14.19 19.96 -28.12
CA ILE A 602 14.68 20.04 -26.73
C ILE A 602 15.91 19.15 -26.49
N GLY A 603 15.81 17.85 -26.80
CA GLY A 603 16.87 16.86 -26.58
C GLY A 603 17.84 16.65 -27.75
N GLY A 604 17.61 17.33 -28.89
CA GLY A 604 18.44 17.22 -30.09
C GLY A 604 18.16 15.99 -30.97
N ARG A 605 18.92 15.86 -32.06
CA ARG A 605 18.70 14.85 -33.11
C ARG A 605 18.78 13.42 -32.59
N GLU A 606 19.84 13.06 -31.86
CA GLU A 606 20.07 11.68 -31.41
C GLU A 606 19.03 11.20 -30.40
N ALA A 607 18.48 12.12 -29.59
CA ALA A 607 17.36 11.83 -28.70
C ALA A 607 16.07 11.57 -29.49
N ALA A 608 15.79 12.39 -30.51
CA ALA A 608 14.60 12.25 -31.35
C ALA A 608 14.64 10.95 -32.16
N ASP A 609 15.80 10.59 -32.71
CA ASP A 609 15.96 9.34 -33.47
C ASP A 609 15.83 8.10 -32.57
N LEU A 610 16.41 8.12 -31.36
CA LEU A 610 16.21 7.03 -30.40
C LEU A 610 14.72 6.88 -30.03
N VAL A 611 14.02 7.97 -29.71
CA VAL A 611 12.56 7.97 -29.46
C VAL A 611 11.79 7.45 -30.69
N GLY A 612 12.20 7.84 -31.90
CA GLY A 612 11.66 7.34 -33.18
C GLY A 612 11.89 5.84 -33.46
N ARG A 613 12.79 5.19 -32.71
CA ARG A 613 13.02 3.74 -32.73
C ARG A 613 12.25 3.02 -31.64
N VAL A 614 12.19 3.54 -30.41
CA VAL A 614 11.55 2.85 -29.27
C VAL A 614 10.03 3.02 -29.21
N LEU A 615 9.47 4.18 -29.61
CA LEU A 615 8.02 4.42 -29.67
C LEU A 615 7.39 4.05 -31.03
N ARG A 616 7.84 2.95 -31.64
CA ARG A 616 7.21 2.42 -32.85
C ARG A 616 5.92 1.67 -32.48
N PRO A 617 4.79 1.88 -33.19
CA PRO A 617 3.56 1.14 -32.92
C PRO A 617 3.77 -0.37 -33.05
N ASP A 618 4.37 -0.80 -34.16
CA ASP A 618 4.77 -2.18 -34.44
C ASP A 618 5.87 -2.65 -33.46
N PRO A 619 5.63 -3.67 -32.60
CA PRO A 619 6.56 -4.10 -31.56
C PRO A 619 7.83 -4.75 -32.13
N GLU A 620 7.73 -5.51 -33.22
CA GLU A 620 8.87 -6.19 -33.87
C GLU A 620 9.87 -5.21 -34.48
N ARG A 621 9.46 -3.95 -34.69
CA ARG A 621 10.36 -2.87 -35.15
C ARG A 621 11.04 -2.10 -34.02
N ARG A 622 10.74 -2.38 -32.75
CA ARG A 622 11.39 -1.74 -31.60
C ARG A 622 12.77 -2.39 -31.36
N PRO A 623 13.83 -1.61 -31.05
CA PRO A 623 15.15 -2.17 -30.79
C PRO A 623 15.21 -2.88 -29.43
N THR A 624 15.99 -3.95 -29.31
CA THR A 624 16.29 -4.55 -27.99
C THR A 624 17.07 -3.56 -27.11
N MET A 625 17.02 -3.72 -25.78
CA MET A 625 17.73 -2.81 -24.87
C MET A 625 19.26 -2.82 -25.07
N HIS A 626 19.82 -3.92 -25.58
CA HIS A 626 21.21 -3.98 -26.06
C HIS A 626 21.46 -2.99 -27.22
N ARG A 627 20.55 -2.90 -28.19
CA ARG A 627 20.63 -1.94 -29.31
C ARG A 627 20.30 -0.50 -28.89
N VAL A 628 19.44 -0.30 -27.88
CA VAL A 628 19.19 1.01 -27.26
C VAL A 628 20.47 1.57 -26.63
N LEU A 629 21.20 0.76 -25.86
CA LEU A 629 22.46 1.16 -25.22
C LEU A 629 23.63 1.38 -26.20
N GLN A 630 23.54 0.85 -27.42
CA GLN A 630 24.46 1.11 -28.54
C GLN A 630 24.09 2.36 -29.36
N HIS A 631 23.07 3.13 -28.97
CA HIS A 631 22.68 4.33 -29.72
C HIS A 631 23.63 5.51 -29.44
N ALA A 632 23.95 6.28 -30.48
CA ALA A 632 24.80 7.48 -30.40
C ALA A 632 24.27 8.58 -29.44
N TYR A 633 23.05 8.44 -28.93
CA TYR A 633 22.52 9.25 -27.83
C TYR A 633 23.30 9.03 -26.51
N PHE A 634 23.89 7.85 -26.30
CA PHE A 634 24.65 7.47 -25.11
C PHE A 634 26.17 7.54 -25.28
N ASP A 635 26.66 7.93 -26.45
CA ASP A 635 28.08 8.17 -26.73
C ASP A 635 28.52 9.50 -26.12
N GLU A 636 29.26 9.43 -25.02
CA GLU A 636 29.78 10.60 -24.29
C GLU A 636 30.75 11.44 -25.15
N ASP A 637 31.41 10.79 -26.11
CA ASP A 637 32.24 11.37 -27.18
C ASP A 637 31.50 12.40 -28.06
N SER A 638 30.16 12.40 -28.11
CA SER A 638 29.38 13.30 -28.96
C SER A 638 29.60 14.78 -28.63
N GLU A 639 29.70 15.11 -27.34
CA GLU A 639 29.89 16.49 -26.87
C GLU A 639 31.35 16.95 -27.04
N LEU A 640 32.34 16.06 -26.88
CA LEU A 640 33.73 16.39 -27.24
C LEU A 640 33.91 16.56 -28.75
N LYS A 641 33.33 15.67 -29.57
CA LYS A 641 33.43 15.74 -31.03
C LYS A 641 32.76 16.99 -31.58
N SER A 642 31.63 17.44 -31.02
CA SER A 642 31.02 18.71 -31.41
C SER A 642 31.93 19.91 -31.07
N PHE A 643 32.48 19.98 -29.85
CA PHE A 643 33.43 21.02 -29.44
C PHE A 643 34.70 21.06 -30.31
N VAL A 644 35.31 19.90 -30.57
CA VAL A 644 36.50 19.80 -31.42
C VAL A 644 36.16 20.19 -32.87
N SER A 645 35.03 19.73 -33.42
CA SER A 645 34.62 20.08 -34.79
C SER A 645 34.32 21.57 -34.97
N ALA A 646 33.76 22.23 -33.95
CA ALA A 646 33.53 23.68 -33.96
C ALA A 646 34.85 24.46 -33.93
N ASN A 647 35.80 24.05 -33.09
CA ASN A 647 37.09 24.75 -32.96
C ASN A 647 38.09 24.43 -34.09
N VAL A 648 37.94 23.31 -34.80
CA VAL A 648 38.81 22.92 -35.93
C VAL A 648 38.44 23.61 -37.25
N GLN A 649 37.29 24.30 -37.34
CA GLN A 649 36.91 25.08 -38.53
C GLN A 649 37.34 26.57 -38.49
N GLN A 650 38.14 27.00 -37.50
CA GLN A 650 38.60 28.39 -37.38
C GLN A 650 40.11 28.57 -37.05
N ASP A 651 41.02 27.79 -37.66
CA ASP A 651 42.34 28.35 -38.02
C ASP A 651 43.05 27.58 -39.16
N PRO A 652 43.40 28.23 -40.28
CA PRO A 652 44.31 27.67 -41.30
C PRO A 652 45.81 27.80 -40.96
N ASN A 653 46.21 28.57 -39.95
CA ASN A 653 47.61 28.93 -39.68
C ASN A 653 47.96 29.02 -38.18
N LEU A 654 48.48 27.94 -37.59
CA LEU A 654 49.56 27.99 -36.58
C LEU A 654 50.29 26.61 -36.54
N PRO A 655 51.52 26.49 -35.99
CA PRO A 655 52.45 25.41 -36.35
C PRO A 655 52.29 24.11 -35.55
N LYS A 656 53.03 23.10 -36.00
CA LYS A 656 53.22 21.80 -35.32
C LYS A 656 54.18 21.95 -34.13
N ASP A 657 54.22 20.91 -33.29
CA ASP A 657 54.86 20.80 -31.97
C ASP A 657 54.13 21.62 -30.87
N THR A 658 53.84 21.08 -29.69
CA THR A 658 54.76 20.31 -28.83
C THR A 658 54.09 19.13 -28.09
N LYS A 659 54.92 18.17 -27.66
CA LYS A 659 54.55 16.92 -26.95
C LYS A 659 53.82 17.17 -25.62
N VAL A 660 52.70 16.47 -25.41
CA VAL A 660 52.13 16.21 -24.08
C VAL A 660 52.75 14.92 -23.52
N LYS A 661 53.22 14.95 -22.26
CA LYS A 661 53.57 13.74 -21.49
C LYS A 661 52.35 13.29 -20.66
N LYS A 662 52.35 12.01 -20.27
CA LYS A 662 51.33 11.35 -19.43
C LYS A 662 51.02 12.14 -18.16
#